data_AF-A0A4S4LKS5-F1
#
_entry.id   AF-A0A4S4LKS5-F1
#
_cell.length_a   1.000
_cell.length_b   1.000
_cell.length_c   1.000
_cell.angle_alpha   90.00
_cell.angle_beta   90.00
_cell.angle_gamma   90.00
#
_symmetry.space_group_name_H-M   'P 1'
#
loop_
_entity.id
_entity.type
_entity.pdbx_description
1 polymer ?
#
loop_
_entity_poly.entity_id
_entity_poly.type
_entity_poly.pdbx_seq_one_letter_code
_entity_poly.pdbx_strand_id
1 'polypeptide(L)'
;MSIVNRVSKTSVDESSSGGQLEYGGVSTLSPDEEFLAGLGYKQELKRQFSKIELFGVSFSIIGILPSIASVLVYAIPDGGTSAMVWGWAVSAFLILFIALSLAELGSAMPTSGGLYYWTFWFSSPRWRCLLSWMVGYSNTIGIIGGVASVDWGLAVQIMAAASIGSDMKLTSTTAQTFGVYAAILICHATICSLATVVLARLHNLYIALNLLLCLAVIIALPVATPREFKNDASYALGSFENFNGWPDGYAFILSFLAPVWTIGCFDSSVHISEEATNSRTAVPFAMITSVTIAGVVGWAINMAIAFNMGTDLNAILSSPIGQPLAAIFFNSFGKNGTLALWSFIIIAQFMMGSSILLASSRQTFAFARDGGLPFSRFIYRVNPYTKTPVTGVWFAAFIALALGLLAFAGPAAITAIFSISIAGQNVAYTIPIIARFTSKTMFKPGPFYLGKLSLPVAIIAVTWMIFNTTVFLFPSTPKPGPVPMNYTIVVLGGVFVLALIYFYFPVYGGIHWFNGPVRTFGKVSNNKLSENLNGEGPDDSQEVQTDAKGMDDYGAQLPLHLDELKSAELVPLEWRSWWDWSGKSADRWKALVAASNEFQRRDGCSTADSKGTYPELPDELHFLISEVNLLSLPRFPNIVSLLESTTRPSKPELPAFDISTAGMSPKKHHEVSRMTSYVLDLLKKIHDSSGMDVKYIVDIGAGQILLLNRPEALNDVFKNMAKLKTAAVQSRL
;
A
#
# COMPACT_ATOMS: atom_id res chain seq x y z
N MET A 1 -24.46 38.13 -40.85
CA MET A 1 -25.88 38.42 -41.12
C MET A 1 -26.70 38.01 -39.88
N SER A 2 -27.90 38.58 -39.70
CA SER A 2 -28.58 38.69 -38.39
C SER A 2 -29.54 37.52 -38.05
N ILE A 3 -30.18 37.65 -36.87
CA ILE A 3 -31.34 36.92 -36.30
C ILE A 3 -30.94 35.67 -35.47
N VAL A 4 -30.93 35.62 -34.12
CA VAL A 4 -31.65 36.29 -32.99
C VAL A 4 -32.97 35.63 -32.56
N ASN A 5 -32.96 34.99 -31.37
CA ASN A 5 -33.77 35.32 -30.18
C ASN A 5 -33.14 34.61 -28.95
N ARG A 6 -32.80 35.23 -27.80
CA ARG A 6 -33.49 36.21 -26.91
C ARG A 6 -34.66 35.51 -26.17
N VAL A 7 -34.97 35.73 -24.89
CA VAL A 7 -34.62 36.74 -23.85
C VAL A 7 -34.14 35.97 -22.57
N SER A 8 -33.79 36.51 -21.38
CA SER A 8 -33.82 37.85 -20.77
C SER A 8 -32.71 38.04 -19.70
N LYS A 9 -32.72 39.22 -19.06
CA LYS A 9 -32.15 39.57 -17.75
C LYS A 9 -33.07 40.64 -17.14
N THR A 10 -33.12 40.71 -15.82
CA THR A 10 -33.60 41.85 -14.98
C THR A 10 -33.02 41.62 -13.58
N SER A 11 -32.61 42.61 -12.79
CA SER A 11 -32.14 43.99 -13.03
C SER A 11 -31.36 44.44 -11.77
N VAL A 12 -30.54 45.48 -11.86
CA VAL A 12 -29.71 46.01 -10.75
C VAL A 12 -30.51 47.04 -9.93
N ASP A 13 -30.20 47.19 -8.64
CA ASP A 13 -30.21 48.49 -7.92
C ASP A 13 -29.26 48.46 -6.70
N GLU A 14 -28.95 49.62 -6.14
CA GLU A 14 -27.67 49.94 -5.49
C GLU A 14 -27.57 49.80 -3.95
N SER A 15 -26.32 49.63 -3.51
CA SER A 15 -25.70 50.05 -2.23
C SER A 15 -26.52 50.12 -0.93
N SER A 16 -26.12 49.28 0.04
CA SER A 16 -25.84 49.78 1.39
C SER A 16 -24.68 48.99 2.03
N SER A 17 -23.85 49.68 2.81
CA SER A 17 -22.63 49.13 3.40
C SER A 17 -22.91 48.36 4.69
N GLY A 18 -22.69 47.05 4.68
CA GLY A 18 -22.66 46.22 5.88
C GLY A 18 -21.56 45.17 5.74
N GLY A 19 -20.52 45.24 6.59
CA GLY A 19 -19.38 44.34 6.49
C GLY A 19 -19.74 42.92 6.91
N GLN A 20 -19.72 41.97 5.96
CA GLN A 20 -19.77 40.55 6.28
C GLN A 20 -18.38 40.08 6.71
N LEU A 21 -18.28 39.65 7.96
CA LEU A 21 -17.09 38.97 8.49
C LEU A 21 -16.92 37.62 7.80
N GLU A 22 -15.74 37.41 7.23
CA GLU A 22 -15.37 36.19 6.52
C GLU A 22 -15.19 35.03 7.52
N TYR A 23 -16.26 34.27 7.79
CA TYR A 23 -16.22 33.10 8.65
C TYR A 23 -15.30 32.04 8.02
N GLY A 24 -14.15 31.79 8.65
CA GLY A 24 -13.14 30.86 8.17
C GLY A 24 -13.70 29.45 7.99
N GLY A 25 -13.77 28.99 6.74
CA GLY A 25 -14.43 27.74 6.39
C GLY A 25 -13.82 26.52 7.09
N VAL A 26 -14.63 25.83 7.89
CA VAL A 26 -14.42 24.42 8.19
C VAL A 26 -14.53 23.67 6.87
N SER A 27 -13.38 23.24 6.32
CA SER A 27 -13.38 22.44 5.10
C SER A 27 -14.04 21.10 5.39
N THR A 28 -15.29 20.94 4.92
CA THR A 28 -15.96 19.64 4.89
C THR A 28 -15.08 18.67 4.11
N LEU A 29 -14.68 17.58 4.75
CA LEU A 29 -13.94 16.52 4.09
C LEU A 29 -14.85 15.93 3.01
N SER A 30 -14.30 15.66 1.83
CA SER A 30 -15.06 14.94 0.81
C SER A 30 -15.38 13.51 1.31
N PRO A 31 -16.47 12.87 0.85
CA PRO A 31 -16.85 11.53 1.32
C PRO A 31 -15.75 10.47 1.16
N ASP A 32 -14.90 10.62 0.14
CA ASP A 32 -13.73 9.76 -0.06
C ASP A 32 -12.55 10.10 0.89
N GLU A 33 -12.43 11.34 1.38
CA GLU A 33 -11.43 11.75 2.39
C GLU A 33 -11.82 11.23 3.77
N GLU A 34 -13.10 11.32 4.12
CA GLU A 34 -13.67 10.70 5.33
C GLU A 34 -13.48 9.19 5.30
N PHE A 35 -13.75 8.55 4.16
CA PHE A 35 -13.54 7.10 4.00
C PHE A 35 -12.05 6.71 4.10
N LEU A 36 -11.14 7.46 3.47
CA LEU A 36 -9.69 7.21 3.57
C LEU A 36 -9.17 7.41 5.01
N ALA A 37 -9.70 8.41 5.72
CA ALA A 37 -9.44 8.61 7.15
C ALA A 37 -9.99 7.46 8.01
N GLY A 38 -11.15 6.89 7.64
CA GLY A 38 -11.70 5.67 8.24
C GLY A 38 -10.83 4.42 8.02
N LEU A 39 -10.09 4.34 6.91
CA LEU A 39 -9.02 3.34 6.69
C LEU A 39 -7.71 3.68 7.44
N GLY A 40 -7.66 4.82 8.14
CA GLY A 40 -6.53 5.26 8.96
C GLY A 40 -5.50 6.13 8.23
N TYR A 41 -5.69 6.41 6.94
CA TYR A 41 -4.75 7.20 6.15
C TYR A 41 -5.18 8.67 6.08
N LYS A 42 -4.19 9.57 6.16
CA LYS A 42 -4.39 10.98 5.81
C LYS A 42 -4.22 11.12 4.30
N GLN A 43 -5.04 11.94 3.66
CA GLN A 43 -4.80 12.33 2.28
C GLN A 43 -3.55 13.21 2.20
N GLU A 44 -2.47 12.66 1.64
CA GLU A 44 -1.20 13.37 1.42
C GLU A 44 -0.97 13.70 -0.07
N LEU A 45 -1.58 12.93 -0.96
CA LEU A 45 -1.54 13.15 -2.41
C LEU A 45 -2.78 13.94 -2.85
N LYS A 46 -2.65 14.73 -3.93
CA LYS A 46 -3.76 15.54 -4.45
C LYS A 46 -4.61 14.71 -5.40
N ARG A 47 -5.93 14.69 -5.20
CA ARG A 47 -6.89 14.09 -6.14
C ARG A 47 -6.82 14.80 -7.49
N GLN A 48 -6.48 14.06 -8.54
CA GLN A 48 -6.33 14.56 -9.90
C GLN A 48 -6.86 13.59 -10.96
N PHE A 49 -7.14 12.33 -10.62
CA PHE A 49 -7.65 11.34 -11.57
C PHE A 49 -9.16 11.15 -11.43
N SER A 50 -9.89 11.40 -12.51
CA SER A 50 -11.27 10.95 -12.69
C SER A 50 -11.35 9.46 -13.01
N LYS A 51 -12.57 8.91 -13.01
CA LYS A 51 -12.85 7.51 -13.38
C LYS A 51 -12.33 7.11 -14.77
N ILE A 52 -12.39 8.02 -15.76
CA ILE A 52 -11.90 7.77 -17.12
C ILE A 52 -10.38 7.84 -17.17
N GLU A 53 -9.76 8.80 -16.48
CA GLU A 53 -8.29 8.92 -16.41
C GLU A 53 -7.67 7.73 -15.67
N LEU A 54 -8.34 7.19 -14.64
CA LEU A 54 -7.88 5.99 -13.91
C LEU A 54 -7.98 4.71 -14.75
N PHE A 55 -9.06 4.54 -15.53
CA PHE A 55 -9.11 3.55 -16.62
C PHE A 55 -7.97 3.77 -17.61
N GLY A 56 -7.70 5.03 -17.94
CA GLY A 56 -6.64 5.45 -18.84
C GLY A 56 -5.25 5.00 -18.43
N VAL A 57 -4.91 5.13 -17.14
CA VAL A 57 -3.66 4.59 -16.59
C VAL A 57 -3.58 3.08 -16.77
N SER A 58 -4.63 2.34 -16.35
CA SER A 58 -4.60 0.86 -16.44
C SER A 58 -4.49 0.40 -17.90
N PHE A 59 -5.22 1.05 -18.80
CA PHE A 59 -5.20 0.73 -20.23
C PHE A 59 -3.91 1.15 -20.94
N SER A 60 -3.29 2.28 -20.55
CA SER A 60 -2.02 2.73 -21.14
C SER A 60 -0.83 1.87 -20.70
N ILE A 61 -0.90 1.29 -19.50
CA ILE A 61 0.12 0.34 -19.00
C ILE A 61 0.03 -1.02 -19.69
N ILE A 62 -1.17 -1.45 -20.10
CA ILE A 62 -1.35 -2.66 -20.91
C ILE A 62 -0.77 -2.47 -22.32
N GLY A 63 -0.97 -1.29 -22.93
CA GLY A 63 -0.38 -0.90 -24.22
C GLY A 63 -0.41 -1.99 -25.29
N ILE A 64 -1.61 -2.51 -25.59
CA ILE A 64 -1.85 -3.83 -26.21
C ILE A 64 -0.88 -4.18 -27.36
N LEU A 65 -0.82 -3.35 -28.41
CA LEU A 65 0.01 -3.65 -29.59
C LEU A 65 1.53 -3.54 -29.30
N PRO A 66 2.04 -2.45 -28.70
CA PRO A 66 3.42 -2.39 -28.20
C PRO A 66 3.82 -3.58 -27.30
N SER A 67 2.90 -4.01 -26.43
CA SER A 67 3.11 -5.17 -25.59
C SER A 67 3.16 -6.47 -26.39
N ILE A 68 2.23 -6.72 -27.32
CA ILE A 68 2.28 -7.84 -28.27
C ILE A 68 3.62 -7.85 -29.02
N ALA A 69 4.11 -6.69 -29.48
CA ALA A 69 5.43 -6.59 -30.08
C ALA A 69 6.54 -7.07 -29.12
N SER A 70 6.47 -6.68 -27.85
CA SER A 70 7.46 -7.06 -26.83
C SER A 70 7.46 -8.56 -26.51
N VAL A 71 6.33 -9.27 -26.67
CA VAL A 71 6.17 -10.70 -26.28
C VAL A 71 6.02 -11.69 -27.43
N LEU A 72 5.88 -11.25 -28.68
CA LEU A 72 5.67 -12.14 -29.83
C LEU A 72 6.81 -13.16 -30.02
N VAL A 73 8.03 -12.80 -29.56
CA VAL A 73 9.21 -13.68 -29.52
C VAL A 73 9.03 -14.92 -28.62
N TYR A 74 8.09 -14.89 -27.67
CA TYR A 74 7.73 -16.04 -26.84
C TYR A 74 6.60 -16.87 -27.47
N ALA A 75 5.60 -16.22 -28.08
CA ALA A 75 4.43 -16.93 -28.60
C ALA A 75 4.70 -17.73 -29.89
N ILE A 76 5.56 -17.24 -30.80
CA ILE A 76 5.85 -17.94 -32.07
C ILE A 76 6.57 -19.28 -31.83
N PRO A 77 7.65 -19.38 -31.01
CA PRO A 77 8.32 -20.65 -30.74
C PRO A 77 7.47 -21.72 -30.05
N ASP A 78 6.45 -21.29 -29.31
CA ASP A 78 5.63 -22.10 -28.39
C ASP A 78 4.27 -22.52 -29.00
N GLY A 79 4.20 -22.68 -30.33
CA GLY A 79 3.03 -23.18 -31.04
C GLY A 79 2.50 -22.30 -32.18
N GLY A 80 3.26 -21.30 -32.63
CA GLY A 80 2.95 -20.49 -33.81
C GLY A 80 1.58 -19.79 -33.77
N THR A 81 0.85 -19.82 -34.90
CA THR A 81 -0.43 -19.14 -35.08
C THR A 81 -1.51 -19.59 -34.10
N SER A 82 -1.68 -20.91 -33.91
CA SER A 82 -2.69 -21.47 -33.01
C SER A 82 -2.45 -21.07 -31.56
N ALA A 83 -1.19 -21.10 -31.10
CA ALA A 83 -0.83 -20.62 -29.77
C ALA A 83 -1.09 -19.12 -29.58
N MET A 84 -0.72 -18.29 -30.55
CA MET A 84 -1.00 -16.85 -30.51
C MET A 84 -2.50 -16.52 -30.42
N VAL A 85 -3.34 -17.20 -31.20
CA VAL A 85 -4.80 -16.92 -31.23
C VAL A 85 -5.50 -17.52 -30.00
N TRP A 86 -5.33 -18.82 -29.76
CA TRP A 86 -6.11 -19.53 -28.74
C TRP A 86 -5.49 -19.41 -27.34
N GLY A 87 -4.17 -19.36 -27.23
CA GLY A 87 -3.47 -19.11 -25.98
C GLY A 87 -3.80 -17.72 -25.43
N TRP A 88 -3.94 -16.72 -26.31
CA TRP A 88 -4.46 -15.40 -25.93
C TRP A 88 -5.92 -15.47 -25.45
N ALA A 89 -6.81 -16.12 -26.21
CA ALA A 89 -8.23 -16.21 -25.85
C ALA A 89 -8.45 -16.86 -24.47
N VAL A 90 -7.81 -18.01 -24.23
CA VAL A 90 -7.89 -18.75 -22.96
C VAL A 90 -7.32 -17.90 -21.82
N SER A 91 -6.14 -17.31 -22.01
CA SER A 91 -5.48 -16.52 -20.98
C SER A 91 -6.27 -15.25 -20.64
N ALA A 92 -6.76 -14.51 -21.63
CA ALA A 92 -7.56 -13.31 -21.43
C ALA A 92 -8.86 -13.60 -20.65
N PHE A 93 -9.53 -14.71 -20.96
CA PHE A 93 -10.70 -15.16 -20.22
C PHE A 93 -10.36 -15.47 -18.75
N LEU A 94 -9.25 -16.14 -18.48
CA LEU A 94 -8.84 -16.50 -17.11
C LEU A 94 -8.30 -15.30 -16.31
N ILE A 95 -7.63 -14.34 -16.95
CA ILE A 95 -7.17 -13.08 -16.33
C ILE A 95 -8.35 -12.22 -15.87
N LEU A 96 -9.50 -12.28 -16.56
CA LEU A 96 -10.72 -11.59 -16.13
C LEU A 96 -11.18 -12.04 -14.73
N PHE A 97 -11.00 -13.30 -14.34
CA PHE A 97 -11.32 -13.76 -12.98
C PHE A 97 -10.40 -13.15 -11.92
N ILE A 98 -9.12 -12.93 -12.25
CA ILE A 98 -8.18 -12.19 -11.39
C ILE A 98 -8.65 -10.74 -11.25
N ALA A 99 -8.96 -10.08 -12.36
CA ALA A 99 -9.45 -8.69 -12.37
C ALA A 99 -10.73 -8.51 -11.56
N LEU A 100 -11.70 -9.43 -11.70
CA LEU A 100 -12.94 -9.46 -10.92
C LEU A 100 -12.67 -9.65 -9.41
N SER A 101 -11.75 -10.55 -9.04
CA SER A 101 -11.37 -10.79 -7.63
C SER A 101 -10.71 -9.58 -6.98
N LEU A 102 -9.76 -8.94 -7.68
CA LEU A 102 -9.07 -7.74 -7.21
C LEU A 102 -9.99 -6.51 -7.22
N ALA A 103 -10.96 -6.43 -8.15
CA ALA A 103 -11.96 -5.37 -8.18
C ALA A 103 -12.86 -5.36 -6.93
N GLU A 104 -13.26 -6.51 -6.39
CA GLU A 104 -14.00 -6.56 -5.11
C GLU A 104 -13.18 -6.00 -3.95
N LEU A 105 -11.89 -6.36 -3.87
CA LEU A 105 -10.96 -5.88 -2.84
C LEU A 105 -10.71 -4.36 -2.97
N GLY A 106 -10.45 -3.89 -4.19
CA GLY A 106 -10.23 -2.48 -4.52
C GLY A 106 -11.48 -1.61 -4.38
N SER A 107 -12.68 -2.18 -4.50
CA SER A 107 -13.94 -1.47 -4.21
C SER A 107 -14.23 -1.38 -2.70
N ALA A 108 -13.89 -2.44 -1.96
CA ALA A 108 -14.05 -2.47 -0.51
C ALA A 108 -13.09 -1.52 0.20
N MET A 109 -11.79 -1.52 -0.15
CA MET A 109 -10.74 -0.74 0.51
C MET A 109 -9.69 -0.17 -0.48
N PRO A 110 -10.05 0.83 -1.31
CA PRO A 110 -9.09 1.51 -2.19
C PRO A 110 -8.04 2.27 -1.38
N THR A 111 -6.80 1.78 -1.40
CA THR A 111 -5.61 2.42 -0.82
C THR A 111 -4.43 2.20 -1.77
N SER A 112 -3.47 3.13 -1.83
CA SER A 112 -2.30 2.97 -2.70
C SER A 112 -1.41 1.78 -2.30
N GLY A 113 -1.52 1.33 -1.04
CA GLY A 113 -0.88 0.10 -0.55
C GLY A 113 -1.57 -1.19 -1.00
N GLY A 114 -2.86 -1.15 -1.37
CA GLY A 114 -3.60 -2.22 -2.02
C GLY A 114 -3.33 -3.62 -1.48
N LEU A 115 -2.61 -4.43 -2.26
CA LEU A 115 -2.29 -5.83 -2.01
C LEU A 115 -1.76 -6.10 -0.59
N TYR A 116 -0.76 -5.35 -0.11
CA TYR A 116 -0.16 -5.60 1.20
C TYR A 116 -1.07 -5.09 2.35
N TYR A 117 -1.86 -4.05 2.10
CA TYR A 117 -2.86 -3.53 3.04
C TYR A 117 -4.01 -4.53 3.23
N TRP A 118 -4.59 -5.02 2.13
CA TRP A 118 -5.64 -6.05 2.17
C TRP A 118 -5.12 -7.34 2.82
N THR A 119 -3.88 -7.73 2.51
CA THR A 119 -3.23 -8.88 3.15
C THR A 119 -3.13 -8.68 4.66
N PHE A 120 -2.72 -7.52 5.15
CA PHE A 120 -2.65 -7.26 6.59
C PHE A 120 -4.03 -7.31 7.26
N TRP A 121 -5.05 -6.72 6.62
CA TRP A 121 -6.41 -6.64 7.16
C TRP A 121 -7.12 -8.01 7.20
N PHE A 122 -6.97 -8.80 6.15
CA PHE A 122 -7.60 -10.12 6.03
C PHE A 122 -6.75 -11.27 6.56
N SER A 123 -5.51 -11.06 6.97
CA SER A 123 -4.72 -12.14 7.58
C SER A 123 -4.96 -12.27 9.08
N SER A 124 -4.79 -13.49 9.60
CA SER A 124 -4.83 -13.72 11.05
C SER A 124 -3.78 -12.89 11.81
N PRO A 125 -4.05 -12.47 13.07
CA PRO A 125 -3.14 -11.59 13.83
C PRO A 125 -1.70 -12.10 13.97
N ARG A 126 -1.50 -13.43 13.98
CA ARG A 126 -0.18 -14.09 14.08
C ARG A 126 0.66 -13.95 12.81
N TRP A 127 0.03 -13.91 11.64
CA TRP A 127 0.73 -14.00 10.34
C TRP A 127 0.63 -12.72 9.51
N ARG A 128 -0.27 -11.78 9.85
CA ARG A 128 -0.53 -10.57 9.07
C ARG A 128 0.68 -9.70 8.76
N CYS A 129 1.62 -9.53 9.69
CA CYS A 129 2.83 -8.74 9.45
C CYS A 129 3.74 -9.42 8.43
N LEU A 130 3.99 -10.73 8.59
CA LEU A 130 4.82 -11.51 7.68
C LEU A 130 4.21 -11.59 6.27
N LEU A 131 2.91 -11.89 6.17
CA LEU A 131 2.24 -12.00 4.86
C LEU A 131 2.17 -10.64 4.15
N SER A 132 1.87 -9.55 4.87
CA SER A 132 1.87 -8.19 4.32
C SER A 132 3.28 -7.79 3.84
N TRP A 133 4.31 -8.13 4.61
CA TRP A 133 5.71 -7.93 4.24
C TRP A 133 6.07 -8.67 2.95
N MET A 134 5.83 -9.98 2.88
CA MET A 134 6.10 -10.80 1.70
C MET A 134 5.35 -10.29 0.46
N VAL A 135 4.08 -9.91 0.59
CA VAL A 135 3.29 -9.31 -0.50
C VAL A 135 3.86 -7.95 -0.94
N GLY A 136 4.32 -7.12 0.00
CA GLY A 136 4.97 -5.84 -0.30
C GLY A 136 6.22 -6.01 -1.14
N TYR A 137 7.14 -6.90 -0.74
CA TYR A 137 8.35 -7.21 -1.52
C TYR A 137 8.02 -7.87 -2.87
N SER A 138 7.06 -8.80 -2.90
CA SER A 138 6.62 -9.48 -4.14
C SER A 138 6.03 -8.50 -5.15
N ASN A 139 5.22 -7.54 -4.70
CA ASN A 139 4.64 -6.50 -5.54
C ASN A 139 5.71 -5.51 -6.03
N THR A 140 6.63 -5.08 -5.16
CA THR A 140 7.70 -4.16 -5.53
C THR A 140 8.64 -4.78 -6.58
N ILE A 141 9.06 -6.05 -6.43
CA ILE A 141 9.86 -6.70 -7.48
C ILE A 141 9.04 -7.00 -8.75
N GLY A 142 7.76 -7.34 -8.61
CA GLY A 142 6.84 -7.56 -9.72
C GLY A 142 6.72 -6.34 -10.63
N ILE A 143 6.31 -5.20 -10.07
CA ILE A 143 6.13 -3.96 -10.84
C ILE A 143 7.46 -3.38 -11.34
N ILE A 144 8.54 -3.42 -10.55
CA ILE A 144 9.86 -2.94 -11.03
C ILE A 144 10.42 -3.85 -12.13
N GLY A 145 10.21 -5.17 -12.05
CA GLY A 145 10.45 -6.09 -13.15
C GLY A 145 9.60 -5.75 -14.38
N GLY A 146 8.35 -5.34 -14.17
CA GLY A 146 7.47 -4.78 -15.18
C GLY A 146 8.12 -3.61 -15.91
N VAL A 147 8.51 -2.55 -15.17
CA VAL A 147 9.24 -1.38 -15.72
C VAL A 147 10.47 -1.81 -16.52
N ALA A 148 11.29 -2.71 -15.95
CA ALA A 148 12.50 -3.18 -16.62
C ALA A 148 12.21 -3.94 -17.93
N SER A 149 11.19 -4.80 -17.96
CA SER A 149 10.78 -5.54 -19.16
C SER A 149 10.16 -4.63 -20.25
N VAL A 150 9.35 -3.64 -19.86
CA VAL A 150 8.73 -2.68 -20.78
C VAL A 150 9.78 -1.79 -21.46
N ASP A 151 10.70 -1.22 -20.68
CA ASP A 151 11.75 -0.34 -21.20
C ASP A 151 12.79 -1.13 -22.01
N TRP A 152 13.03 -2.40 -21.68
CA TRP A 152 13.86 -3.29 -22.51
C TRP A 152 13.17 -3.60 -23.85
N GLY A 153 11.87 -3.90 -23.84
CA GLY A 153 11.07 -4.07 -25.05
C GLY A 153 11.13 -2.83 -25.95
N LEU A 154 11.08 -1.63 -25.37
CA LEU A 154 11.26 -0.37 -26.09
C LEU A 154 12.64 -0.23 -26.71
N ALA A 155 13.71 -0.54 -25.97
CA ALA A 155 15.07 -0.51 -26.50
C ALA A 155 15.20 -1.43 -27.72
N VAL A 156 14.66 -2.66 -27.65
CA VAL A 156 14.62 -3.59 -28.79
C VAL A 156 13.80 -3.03 -29.96
N GLN A 157 12.63 -2.44 -29.71
CA GLN A 157 11.80 -1.83 -30.77
C GLN A 157 12.51 -0.65 -31.47
N ILE A 158 13.25 0.19 -30.74
CA ILE A 158 14.06 1.28 -31.29
C ILE A 158 15.23 0.74 -32.12
N MET A 159 15.93 -0.28 -31.62
CA MET A 159 17.01 -0.92 -32.36
C MET A 159 16.52 -1.62 -33.65
N ALA A 160 15.32 -2.22 -33.63
CA ALA A 160 14.68 -2.77 -34.81
C ALA A 160 14.39 -1.68 -35.87
N ALA A 161 13.89 -0.51 -35.45
CA ALA A 161 13.70 0.63 -36.34
C ALA A 161 15.03 1.14 -36.95
N ALA A 162 16.10 1.17 -36.15
CA ALA A 162 17.43 1.53 -36.63
C ALA A 162 17.99 0.52 -37.64
N SER A 163 17.80 -0.79 -37.40
CA SER A 163 18.16 -1.86 -38.33
C SER A 163 17.43 -1.69 -39.68
N ILE A 164 16.10 -1.58 -39.67
CA ILE A 164 15.27 -1.34 -40.86
C ILE A 164 15.69 -0.05 -41.58
N GLY A 165 15.88 1.05 -40.84
CA GLY A 165 16.31 2.34 -41.38
C GLY A 165 17.67 2.27 -42.09
N SER A 166 18.60 1.48 -41.56
CA SER A 166 19.95 1.27 -42.09
C SER A 166 20.07 0.31 -43.28
N ASP A 167 18.95 -0.20 -43.80
CA ASP A 167 18.92 -1.30 -44.78
C ASP A 167 19.58 -2.59 -44.25
N MET A 168 19.24 -2.96 -43.00
CA MET A 168 19.73 -4.14 -42.27
C MET A 168 21.26 -4.17 -42.04
N LYS A 169 21.96 -3.05 -42.21
CA LYS A 169 23.41 -2.95 -41.97
C LYS A 169 23.76 -2.85 -40.49
N LEU A 170 22.85 -2.34 -39.67
CA LEU A 170 23.03 -2.20 -38.23
C LEU A 170 22.37 -3.36 -37.48
N THR A 171 23.17 -4.37 -37.13
CA THR A 171 22.76 -5.38 -36.14
C THR A 171 23.05 -4.86 -34.74
N SER A 172 22.05 -4.82 -33.87
CA SER A 172 22.18 -4.30 -32.50
C SER A 172 22.99 -5.24 -31.60
N THR A 173 24.06 -4.72 -31.00
CA THR A 173 24.78 -5.43 -29.91
C THR A 173 24.07 -5.25 -28.57
N THR A 174 24.23 -6.20 -27.66
CA THR A 174 23.68 -6.14 -26.29
C THR A 174 24.05 -4.84 -25.57
N ALA A 175 25.29 -4.36 -25.74
CA ALA A 175 25.76 -3.12 -25.13
C ALA A 175 25.06 -1.87 -25.69
N GLN A 176 24.77 -1.82 -27.00
CA GLN A 176 24.01 -0.73 -27.61
C GLN A 176 22.55 -0.74 -27.12
N THR A 177 21.90 -1.91 -27.11
CA THR A 177 20.53 -2.05 -26.59
C THR A 177 20.45 -1.65 -25.11
N PHE A 178 21.43 -2.07 -24.28
CA PHE A 178 21.52 -1.63 -22.88
C PHE A 178 21.76 -0.13 -22.74
N GLY A 179 22.56 0.50 -23.61
CA GLY A 179 22.76 1.95 -23.63
C GLY A 179 21.47 2.72 -23.94
N VAL A 180 20.69 2.26 -24.92
CA VAL A 180 19.37 2.82 -25.26
C VAL A 180 18.39 2.61 -24.09
N TYR A 181 18.35 1.41 -23.51
CA TYR A 181 17.57 1.08 -22.32
C TYR A 181 17.85 2.00 -21.12
N ALA A 182 19.13 2.25 -20.81
CA ALA A 182 19.52 3.15 -19.74
C ALA A 182 19.09 4.60 -20.02
N ALA A 183 19.20 5.06 -21.27
CA ALA A 183 18.73 6.39 -21.66
C ALA A 183 17.20 6.53 -21.54
N ILE A 184 16.44 5.51 -21.94
CA ILE A 184 14.98 5.44 -21.77
C ILE A 184 14.60 5.57 -20.28
N LEU A 185 15.21 4.76 -19.40
CA LEU A 185 14.94 4.80 -17.96
C LEU A 185 15.19 6.17 -17.34
N ILE A 186 16.27 6.86 -17.75
CA ILE A 186 16.59 8.22 -17.30
C ILE A 186 15.55 9.23 -17.80
N CYS A 187 15.10 9.10 -19.05
CA CYS A 187 14.02 9.92 -19.61
C CYS A 187 12.70 9.69 -18.87
N HIS A 188 12.28 8.44 -18.66
CA HIS A 188 11.10 8.10 -17.87
C HIS A 188 11.21 8.61 -16.43
N ALA A 189 12.34 8.41 -15.74
CA ALA A 189 12.53 8.90 -14.38
C ALA A 189 12.43 10.43 -14.30
N THR A 190 12.95 11.14 -15.30
CA THR A 190 12.81 12.60 -15.42
C THR A 190 11.35 13.01 -15.60
N ILE A 191 10.62 12.38 -16.54
CA ILE A 191 9.20 12.67 -16.81
C ILE A 191 8.33 12.36 -15.59
N CYS A 192 8.50 11.20 -14.97
CA CYS A 192 7.76 10.77 -13.78
C CYS A 192 8.08 11.62 -12.52
N SER A 193 9.18 12.39 -12.54
CA SER A 193 9.51 13.37 -11.50
C SER A 193 8.78 14.71 -11.65
N LEU A 194 8.21 15.01 -12.83
CA LEU A 194 7.44 16.24 -13.08
C LEU A 194 6.10 16.27 -12.31
N ALA A 195 5.43 17.42 -12.30
CA ALA A 195 4.16 17.59 -11.59
C ALA A 195 3.02 16.76 -12.24
N THR A 196 2.27 16.03 -11.41
CA THR A 196 1.24 15.05 -11.83
C THR A 196 0.20 15.61 -12.82
N VAL A 197 -0.13 16.90 -12.78
CA VAL A 197 -1.10 17.55 -13.67
C VAL A 197 -0.75 17.37 -15.16
N VAL A 198 0.55 17.38 -15.49
CA VAL A 198 1.01 17.15 -16.86
C VAL A 198 0.80 15.69 -17.26
N LEU A 199 1.11 14.76 -16.36
CA LEU A 199 0.98 13.31 -16.60
C LEU A 199 -0.48 12.89 -16.75
N ALA A 200 -1.39 13.41 -15.92
CA ALA A 200 -2.83 13.11 -16.01
C ALA A 200 -3.40 13.50 -17.39
N ARG A 201 -3.06 14.70 -17.88
CA ARG A 201 -3.50 15.18 -19.21
C ARG A 201 -2.93 14.37 -20.37
N LEU A 202 -1.68 13.90 -20.25
CA LEU A 202 -1.05 13.04 -21.24
C LEU A 202 -1.80 11.71 -21.39
N HIS A 203 -2.33 11.12 -20.31
CA HIS A 203 -3.01 9.81 -20.38
C HIS A 203 -4.24 9.79 -21.30
N ASN A 204 -4.98 10.90 -21.44
CA ASN A 204 -6.10 10.96 -22.39
C ASN A 204 -5.64 10.82 -23.85
N LEU A 205 -4.48 11.40 -24.19
CA LEU A 205 -3.82 11.17 -25.48
C LEU A 205 -3.29 9.72 -25.59
N TYR A 206 -2.85 9.12 -24.48
CA TYR A 206 -2.29 7.76 -24.46
C TYR A 206 -3.35 6.71 -24.79
N ILE A 207 -4.56 6.85 -24.25
CA ILE A 207 -5.72 5.98 -24.58
C ILE A 207 -6.03 6.10 -26.08
N ALA A 208 -6.16 7.34 -26.57
CA ALA A 208 -6.55 7.61 -27.95
C ALA A 208 -5.53 7.04 -28.95
N LEU A 209 -4.23 7.28 -28.73
CA LEU A 209 -3.16 6.72 -29.57
C LEU A 209 -3.15 5.20 -29.54
N ASN A 210 -3.25 4.56 -28.36
CA ASN A 210 -3.27 3.09 -28.29
C ASN A 210 -4.47 2.48 -29.01
N LEU A 211 -5.69 3.01 -28.82
CA LEU A 211 -6.89 2.51 -29.50
C LEU A 211 -6.83 2.71 -31.01
N LEU A 212 -6.42 3.90 -31.47
CA LEU A 212 -6.27 4.19 -32.90
C LEU A 212 -5.20 3.32 -33.55
N LEU A 213 -4.09 3.06 -32.85
CA LEU A 213 -3.00 2.22 -33.33
C LEU A 213 -3.42 0.74 -33.41
N CYS A 214 -4.18 0.24 -32.43
CA CYS A 214 -4.76 -1.10 -32.48
C CYS A 214 -5.72 -1.25 -33.68
N LEU A 215 -6.62 -0.29 -33.88
CA LEU A 215 -7.55 -0.28 -35.01
C LEU A 215 -6.80 -0.18 -36.36
N ALA A 216 -5.76 0.66 -36.42
CA ALA A 216 -4.92 0.81 -37.60
C ALA A 216 -4.25 -0.51 -37.99
N VAL A 217 -3.70 -1.29 -37.05
CA VAL A 217 -3.13 -2.61 -37.37
C VAL A 217 -4.19 -3.61 -37.80
N ILE A 218 -5.32 -3.70 -37.10
CA ILE A 218 -6.42 -4.63 -37.43
C ILE A 218 -6.92 -4.42 -38.86
N ILE A 219 -6.94 -3.18 -39.36
CA ILE A 219 -7.41 -2.85 -40.72
C ILE A 219 -6.25 -2.86 -41.74
N ALA A 220 -5.15 -2.17 -41.45
CA ALA A 220 -4.09 -1.94 -42.43
C ALA A 220 -3.24 -3.19 -42.72
N LEU A 221 -3.02 -4.07 -41.73
CA LEU A 221 -2.23 -5.28 -41.94
C LEU A 221 -2.91 -6.23 -42.95
N PRO A 222 -4.20 -6.63 -42.80
CA PRO A 222 -4.88 -7.41 -43.83
C PRO A 222 -4.99 -6.75 -45.21
N VAL A 223 -5.00 -5.42 -45.27
CA VAL A 223 -5.10 -4.66 -46.54
C VAL A 223 -3.76 -4.60 -47.27
N ALA A 224 -2.67 -4.31 -46.57
CA ALA A 224 -1.34 -4.13 -47.17
C ALA A 224 -0.62 -5.44 -47.50
N THR A 225 -0.85 -6.49 -46.70
CA THR A 225 -0.10 -7.76 -46.79
C THR A 225 -0.17 -8.37 -48.21
N PRO A 226 0.98 -8.66 -48.85
CA PRO A 226 1.05 -9.38 -50.12
C PRO A 226 0.42 -10.78 -50.06
N ARG A 227 -0.01 -11.33 -51.20
CA ARG A 227 -0.77 -12.61 -51.23
C ARG A 227 0.05 -13.78 -50.70
N GLU A 228 1.36 -13.77 -50.91
CA GLU A 228 2.33 -14.76 -50.45
C GLU A 228 2.49 -14.83 -48.92
N PHE A 229 2.09 -13.79 -48.18
CA PHE A 229 2.11 -13.78 -46.71
C PHE A 229 0.71 -13.93 -46.09
N LYS A 230 -0.35 -14.07 -46.90
CA LYS A 230 -1.70 -14.34 -46.39
C LYS A 230 -1.89 -15.82 -46.11
N ASN A 231 -2.31 -16.11 -44.90
CA ASN A 231 -2.53 -17.46 -44.42
C ASN A 231 -4.01 -17.83 -44.50
N ASP A 232 -4.31 -19.04 -44.98
CA ASP A 232 -5.66 -19.59 -44.94
C ASP A 232 -6.12 -19.86 -43.49
N ALA A 233 -7.44 -19.90 -43.27
CA ALA A 233 -8.01 -20.14 -41.93
C ALA A 233 -7.53 -21.46 -41.29
N SER A 234 -7.24 -22.49 -42.08
CA SER A 234 -6.67 -23.76 -41.59
C SER A 234 -5.30 -23.57 -40.95
N TYR A 235 -4.44 -22.73 -41.55
CA TYR A 235 -3.12 -22.43 -40.99
C TYR A 235 -3.22 -21.41 -39.84
N ALA A 236 -3.97 -20.32 -40.04
CA ALA A 236 -4.07 -19.23 -39.06
C ALA A 236 -4.74 -19.65 -37.74
N LEU A 237 -5.64 -20.65 -37.76
CA LEU A 237 -6.36 -21.13 -36.57
C LEU A 237 -5.96 -22.55 -36.12
N GLY A 238 -5.26 -23.31 -36.97
CA GLY A 238 -4.99 -24.74 -36.76
C GLY A 238 -3.54 -25.18 -36.91
N SER A 239 -2.63 -24.35 -37.45
CA SER A 239 -1.20 -24.70 -37.48
C SER A 239 -0.58 -24.62 -36.08
N PHE A 240 0.22 -25.61 -35.73
CA PHE A 240 0.96 -25.66 -34.49
C PHE A 240 2.42 -26.05 -34.77
N GLU A 241 3.34 -25.13 -34.50
CA GLU A 241 4.77 -25.32 -34.73
C GLU A 241 5.54 -25.05 -33.45
N ASN A 242 6.38 -26.01 -33.06
CA ASN A 242 7.02 -26.07 -31.76
C ASN A 242 8.54 -26.16 -31.94
N PHE A 243 9.23 -25.10 -31.53
CA PHE A 243 10.68 -24.96 -31.69
C PHE A 243 11.44 -25.29 -30.40
N ASN A 244 10.73 -25.48 -29.30
CA ASN A 244 11.27 -25.50 -27.95
C ASN A 244 11.42 -26.92 -27.36
N GLY A 245 10.97 -27.96 -28.09
CA GLY A 245 11.25 -29.36 -27.78
C GLY A 245 10.52 -29.94 -26.57
N TRP A 246 9.71 -29.13 -25.89
CA TRP A 246 8.65 -29.60 -24.98
C TRP A 246 7.55 -30.33 -25.77
N PRO A 247 6.71 -31.17 -25.15
CA PRO A 247 5.50 -31.69 -25.81
C PRO A 247 4.56 -30.54 -26.20
N ASP A 248 3.85 -30.66 -27.33
CA ASP A 248 3.03 -29.58 -27.91
C ASP A 248 2.01 -28.97 -26.94
N GLY A 249 1.33 -29.80 -26.15
CA GLY A 249 0.39 -29.32 -25.13
C GLY A 249 1.06 -28.48 -24.02
N TYR A 250 2.34 -28.69 -23.74
CA TYR A 250 3.11 -27.87 -22.79
C TYR A 250 3.69 -26.62 -23.46
N ALA A 251 4.13 -26.69 -24.73
CA ALA A 251 4.49 -25.51 -25.51
C ALA A 251 3.30 -24.53 -25.59
N PHE A 252 2.09 -25.02 -25.91
CA PHE A 252 0.87 -24.21 -25.88
C PHE A 252 0.64 -23.50 -24.53
N ILE A 253 0.96 -24.17 -23.42
CA ILE A 253 0.88 -23.59 -22.06
C ILE A 253 1.98 -22.55 -21.81
N LEU A 254 3.21 -22.73 -22.33
CA LEU A 254 4.27 -21.72 -22.25
C LEU A 254 3.89 -20.43 -23.01
N SER A 255 3.18 -20.55 -24.14
CA SER A 255 2.71 -19.41 -24.94
C SER A 255 1.85 -18.42 -24.13
N PHE A 256 1.21 -18.87 -23.04
CA PHE A 256 0.40 -18.03 -22.14
C PHE A 256 1.21 -16.89 -21.48
N LEU A 257 2.55 -16.96 -21.50
CA LEU A 257 3.42 -15.88 -21.03
C LEU A 257 3.09 -14.56 -21.73
N ALA A 258 2.83 -14.60 -23.06
CA ALA A 258 2.55 -13.43 -23.86
C ALA A 258 1.28 -12.64 -23.43
N PRO A 259 0.08 -13.26 -23.38
CA PRO A 259 -1.13 -12.58 -22.89
C PRO A 259 -1.08 -12.26 -21.39
N VAL A 260 -0.48 -13.11 -20.55
CA VAL A 260 -0.40 -12.85 -19.09
C VAL A 260 0.51 -11.68 -18.77
N TRP A 261 1.64 -11.52 -19.47
CA TRP A 261 2.46 -10.31 -19.37
C TRP A 261 1.74 -9.09 -19.93
N THR A 262 1.18 -9.19 -21.14
CA THR A 262 0.58 -8.04 -21.84
C THR A 262 -0.63 -7.45 -21.11
N ILE A 263 -1.55 -8.30 -20.64
CA ILE A 263 -2.76 -7.83 -19.94
C ILE A 263 -2.45 -7.53 -18.45
N GLY A 264 -1.21 -7.70 -18.00
CA GLY A 264 -0.76 -7.48 -16.62
C GLY A 264 -0.83 -6.02 -16.14
N CYS A 265 -0.47 -5.80 -14.87
CA CYS A 265 -0.41 -4.47 -14.22
C CYS A 265 -1.71 -3.62 -14.28
N PHE A 266 -2.87 -4.23 -14.53
CA PHE A 266 -4.19 -3.60 -14.49
C PHE A 266 -4.59 -3.07 -13.10
N ASP A 267 -3.96 -3.60 -12.05
CA ASP A 267 -4.07 -3.15 -10.66
C ASP A 267 -3.38 -1.80 -10.39
N SER A 268 -2.65 -1.24 -11.36
CA SER A 268 -2.07 0.12 -11.30
C SER A 268 -3.09 1.20 -10.86
N SER A 269 -4.37 1.04 -11.20
CA SER A 269 -5.48 1.86 -10.68
C SER A 269 -5.61 1.86 -9.15
N VAL A 270 -5.26 0.76 -8.47
CA VAL A 270 -5.18 0.64 -7.01
C VAL A 270 -4.05 1.50 -6.46
N HIS A 271 -2.87 1.46 -7.07
CA HIS A 271 -1.72 2.25 -6.62
C HIS A 271 -1.92 3.76 -6.76
N ILE A 272 -2.79 4.21 -7.67
CA ILE A 272 -3.19 5.60 -7.87
C ILE A 272 -4.51 5.94 -7.14
N SER A 273 -5.09 5.02 -6.34
CA SER A 273 -6.42 5.23 -5.75
C SER A 273 -6.50 6.38 -4.74
N GLU A 274 -5.39 6.73 -4.07
CA GLU A 274 -5.30 7.92 -3.18
C GLU A 274 -5.26 9.24 -3.99
N GLU A 275 -4.92 9.21 -5.28
CA GLU A 275 -4.95 10.35 -6.22
C GLU A 275 -6.27 10.40 -7.05
N ALA A 276 -7.22 9.48 -6.82
CA ALA A 276 -8.45 9.34 -7.60
C ALA A 276 -9.70 9.93 -6.90
N THR A 277 -10.70 10.32 -7.68
CA THR A 277 -12.06 10.65 -7.19
C THR A 277 -13.01 9.46 -7.36
N ASN A 278 -13.89 9.25 -6.38
CA ASN A 278 -14.80 8.11 -6.26
C ASN A 278 -14.07 6.76 -6.43
N SER A 279 -12.95 6.61 -5.72
CA SER A 279 -12.01 5.48 -5.90
C SER A 279 -12.68 4.12 -5.72
N ARG A 280 -13.66 4.02 -4.81
CA ARG A 280 -14.45 2.80 -4.55
C ARG A 280 -15.24 2.27 -5.76
N THR A 281 -15.55 3.13 -6.75
CA THR A 281 -16.19 2.72 -8.02
C THR A 281 -15.29 2.89 -9.25
N ALA A 282 -14.31 3.80 -9.19
CA ALA A 282 -13.37 4.04 -10.28
C ALA A 282 -12.34 2.91 -10.41
N VAL A 283 -11.77 2.43 -9.30
CA VAL A 283 -10.78 1.34 -9.24
C VAL A 283 -11.33 0.02 -9.83
N PRO A 284 -12.49 -0.54 -9.38
CA PRO A 284 -13.02 -1.77 -9.97
C PRO A 284 -13.40 -1.60 -11.45
N PHE A 285 -13.94 -0.44 -11.83
CA PHE A 285 -14.25 -0.14 -13.23
C PHE A 285 -13.00 -0.15 -14.11
N ALA A 286 -11.93 0.54 -13.69
CA ALA A 286 -10.67 0.61 -14.41
C ALA A 286 -10.07 -0.78 -14.65
N MET A 287 -10.00 -1.62 -13.61
CA MET A 287 -9.49 -3.00 -13.74
C MET A 287 -10.32 -3.84 -14.72
N ILE A 288 -11.64 -3.95 -14.51
CA ILE A 288 -12.48 -4.85 -15.29
C ILE A 288 -12.55 -4.42 -16.76
N THR A 289 -12.72 -3.12 -17.02
CA THR A 289 -12.87 -2.63 -18.40
C THR A 289 -11.55 -2.66 -19.17
N SER A 290 -10.42 -2.33 -18.55
CA SER A 290 -9.11 -2.40 -19.21
C SER A 290 -8.76 -3.84 -19.60
N VAL A 291 -8.92 -4.80 -18.69
CA VAL A 291 -8.70 -6.23 -18.96
C VAL A 291 -9.66 -6.78 -20.02
N THR A 292 -10.94 -6.42 -19.97
CA THR A 292 -11.94 -6.89 -20.96
C THR A 292 -11.61 -6.36 -22.37
N ILE A 293 -11.32 -5.06 -22.51
CA ILE A 293 -10.97 -4.45 -23.80
C ILE A 293 -9.63 -5.02 -24.30
N ALA A 294 -8.64 -5.17 -23.43
CA ALA A 294 -7.34 -5.76 -23.77
C ALA A 294 -7.47 -7.20 -24.27
N GLY A 295 -8.28 -8.02 -23.61
CA GLY A 295 -8.59 -9.38 -24.03
C GLY A 295 -9.15 -9.44 -25.45
N VAL A 296 -10.22 -8.69 -25.72
CA VAL A 296 -10.92 -8.70 -27.03
C VAL A 296 -10.08 -8.07 -28.13
N VAL A 297 -9.53 -6.87 -27.92
CA VAL A 297 -8.75 -6.14 -28.94
C VAL A 297 -7.43 -6.83 -29.22
N GLY A 298 -6.74 -7.35 -28.19
CA GLY A 298 -5.52 -8.11 -28.37
C GLY A 298 -5.75 -9.46 -29.06
N TRP A 299 -6.90 -10.11 -28.84
CA TRP A 299 -7.27 -11.30 -29.61
C TRP A 299 -7.48 -10.97 -31.09
N ALA A 300 -8.17 -9.86 -31.40
CA ALA A 300 -8.34 -9.37 -32.76
C ALA A 300 -7.01 -8.99 -33.44
N ILE A 301 -6.04 -8.45 -32.71
CA ILE A 301 -4.68 -8.20 -33.22
C ILE A 301 -3.94 -9.51 -33.51
N ASN A 302 -3.97 -10.49 -32.59
CA ASN A 302 -3.33 -11.79 -32.83
C ASN A 302 -3.96 -12.53 -34.01
N MET A 303 -5.28 -12.44 -34.19
CA MET A 303 -5.98 -12.89 -35.41
C MET A 303 -5.45 -12.16 -36.66
N ALA A 304 -5.39 -10.82 -36.64
CA ALA A 304 -4.88 -10.05 -37.77
C ALA A 304 -3.43 -10.43 -38.13
N ILE A 305 -2.57 -10.72 -37.15
CA ILE A 305 -1.19 -11.19 -37.36
C ILE A 305 -1.19 -12.63 -37.91
N ALA A 306 -1.92 -13.56 -37.30
CA ALA A 306 -1.95 -14.98 -37.70
C ALA A 306 -2.40 -15.19 -39.15
N PHE A 307 -3.30 -14.36 -39.65
CA PHE A 307 -3.76 -14.38 -41.05
C PHE A 307 -2.81 -13.69 -42.05
N ASN A 308 -1.77 -12.97 -41.61
CA ASN A 308 -0.95 -12.10 -42.46
C ASN A 308 0.58 -12.17 -42.21
N MET A 309 1.04 -13.04 -41.32
CA MET A 309 2.46 -13.20 -40.99
C MET A 309 3.25 -14.08 -41.98
N GLY A 310 2.56 -14.80 -42.87
CA GLY A 310 3.14 -15.88 -43.68
C GLY A 310 3.35 -17.17 -42.90
N THR A 311 3.97 -18.16 -43.57
CA THR A 311 4.18 -19.51 -43.05
C THR A 311 5.62 -19.81 -42.62
N ASP A 312 6.62 -19.02 -43.04
CA ASP A 312 8.02 -19.24 -42.66
C ASP A 312 8.35 -18.61 -41.30
N LEU A 313 8.02 -19.33 -40.23
CA LEU A 313 8.30 -18.89 -38.86
C LEU A 313 9.80 -18.77 -38.57
N ASN A 314 10.64 -19.58 -39.22
CA ASN A 314 12.09 -19.53 -39.07
C ASN A 314 12.66 -18.22 -39.63
N ALA A 315 12.21 -17.77 -40.81
CA ALA A 315 12.61 -16.49 -41.38
C ALA A 315 12.19 -15.30 -40.51
N ILE A 316 11.03 -15.38 -39.84
CA ILE A 316 10.56 -14.35 -38.89
C ILE A 316 11.46 -14.31 -37.65
N LEU A 317 11.75 -15.47 -37.05
CA LEU A 317 12.53 -15.58 -35.81
C LEU A 317 14.03 -15.30 -36.02
N SER A 318 14.60 -15.65 -37.18
CA SER A 318 16.01 -15.43 -37.51
C SER A 318 16.30 -14.08 -38.17
N SER A 319 15.29 -13.23 -38.34
CA SER A 319 15.40 -11.94 -39.04
C SER A 319 16.45 -11.00 -38.40
N PRO A 320 17.33 -10.34 -39.19
CA PRO A 320 18.32 -9.39 -38.69
C PRO A 320 17.70 -8.10 -38.09
N ILE A 321 16.38 -7.93 -38.20
CA ILE A 321 15.62 -6.91 -37.50
C ILE A 321 15.61 -7.17 -35.97
N GLY A 322 15.77 -8.43 -35.55
CA GLY A 322 15.80 -8.82 -34.13
C GLY A 322 14.45 -8.70 -33.40
N GLN A 323 13.36 -8.45 -34.14
CA GLN A 323 12.03 -8.26 -33.57
C GLN A 323 10.97 -8.86 -34.53
N PRO A 324 10.20 -9.89 -34.11
CA PRO A 324 9.30 -10.64 -35.00
C PRO A 324 8.16 -9.84 -35.64
N LEU A 325 7.52 -8.93 -34.91
CA LEU A 325 6.37 -8.17 -35.42
C LEU A 325 6.82 -7.15 -36.48
N ALA A 326 8.00 -6.56 -36.31
CA ALA A 326 8.63 -5.66 -37.26
C ALA A 326 9.07 -6.40 -38.53
N ALA A 327 9.49 -7.67 -38.42
CA ALA A 327 9.72 -8.52 -39.60
C ALA A 327 8.42 -8.80 -40.36
N ILE A 328 7.34 -9.15 -39.66
CA ILE A 328 6.00 -9.32 -40.25
C ILE A 328 5.52 -8.03 -40.93
N PHE A 329 5.69 -6.88 -40.27
CA PHE A 329 5.31 -5.59 -40.83
C PHE A 329 6.21 -5.20 -42.01
N PHE A 330 7.51 -5.53 -41.98
CA PHE A 330 8.42 -5.32 -43.10
C PHE A 330 8.00 -6.11 -44.34
N ASN A 331 7.61 -7.37 -44.16
CA ASN A 331 7.06 -8.21 -45.23
C ASN A 331 5.73 -7.67 -45.78
N SER A 332 4.91 -7.04 -44.93
CA SER A 332 3.56 -6.57 -45.30
C SER A 332 3.52 -5.14 -45.88
N PHE A 333 4.35 -4.23 -45.38
CA PHE A 333 4.32 -2.79 -45.70
C PHE A 333 5.58 -2.27 -46.40
N GLY A 334 6.65 -3.08 -46.46
CA GLY A 334 7.98 -2.63 -46.89
C GLY A 334 8.62 -1.59 -45.97
N LYS A 335 9.87 -1.21 -46.25
CA LYS A 335 10.70 -0.33 -45.39
C LYS A 335 9.94 0.92 -44.90
N ASN A 336 9.39 1.72 -45.82
CA ASN A 336 8.83 3.02 -45.48
C ASN A 336 7.50 2.92 -44.72
N GLY A 337 6.60 2.03 -45.13
CA GLY A 337 5.32 1.81 -44.44
C GLY A 337 5.52 1.23 -43.04
N THR A 338 6.48 0.31 -42.91
CA THR A 338 6.89 -0.25 -41.60
C THR A 338 7.43 0.84 -40.69
N LEU A 339 8.43 1.62 -41.12
CA LEU A 339 9.01 2.67 -40.28
C LEU A 339 7.97 3.71 -39.83
N ALA A 340 7.03 4.07 -40.71
CA ALA A 340 5.94 4.98 -40.37
C ALA A 340 5.06 4.40 -39.24
N LEU A 341 4.51 3.19 -39.42
CA LEU A 341 3.66 2.54 -38.42
C LEU A 341 4.41 2.19 -37.12
N TRP A 342 5.66 1.76 -37.25
CA TRP A 342 6.53 1.37 -36.14
C TRP A 342 6.95 2.55 -35.26
N SER A 343 7.05 3.76 -35.84
CA SER A 343 7.28 4.98 -35.05
C SER A 343 6.16 5.25 -34.04
N PHE A 344 4.89 4.98 -34.41
CA PHE A 344 3.76 5.09 -33.48
C PHE A 344 3.77 3.99 -32.41
N ILE A 345 4.25 2.78 -32.73
CA ILE A 345 4.46 1.70 -31.75
C ILE A 345 5.51 2.12 -30.71
N ILE A 346 6.66 2.62 -31.15
CA ILE A 346 7.73 3.12 -30.27
C ILE A 346 7.22 4.25 -29.36
N ILE A 347 6.46 5.19 -29.92
CA ILE A 347 5.84 6.30 -29.15
C ILE A 347 4.88 5.74 -28.10
N ALA A 348 3.99 4.80 -28.47
CA ALA A 348 3.04 4.19 -27.54
C ALA A 348 3.73 3.34 -26.44
N GLN A 349 4.81 2.61 -26.77
CA GLN A 349 5.64 1.87 -25.81
C GLN A 349 6.35 2.81 -24.83
N PHE A 350 6.90 3.95 -25.28
CA PHE A 350 7.50 4.97 -24.41
C PHE A 350 6.46 5.54 -23.43
N MET A 351 5.26 5.85 -23.95
CA MET A 351 4.15 6.30 -23.13
C MET A 351 3.76 5.25 -22.06
N MET A 352 3.68 3.97 -22.44
CA MET A 352 3.47 2.83 -21.53
C MET A 352 4.55 2.71 -20.45
N GLY A 353 5.83 2.80 -20.80
CA GLY A 353 6.97 2.78 -19.88
C GLY A 353 6.89 3.88 -18.81
N SER A 354 6.54 5.10 -19.23
CA SER A 354 6.30 6.21 -18.30
C SER A 354 5.10 5.96 -17.36
N SER A 355 4.02 5.32 -17.84
CA SER A 355 2.85 5.00 -17.01
C SER A 355 3.15 3.89 -15.98
N ILE A 356 3.92 2.85 -16.34
CA ILE A 356 4.27 1.79 -15.39
C ILE A 356 5.28 2.28 -14.34
N LEU A 357 6.25 3.12 -14.71
CA LEU A 357 7.15 3.75 -13.74
C LEU A 357 6.39 4.72 -12.80
N LEU A 358 5.36 5.42 -13.32
CA LEU A 358 4.46 6.22 -12.49
C LEU A 358 3.79 5.34 -11.42
N ALA A 359 3.13 4.25 -11.80
CA ALA A 359 2.48 3.32 -10.86
C ALA A 359 3.50 2.70 -9.87
N SER A 360 4.66 2.26 -10.36
CA SER A 360 5.77 1.73 -9.55
C SER A 360 6.22 2.69 -8.45
N SER A 361 6.35 3.99 -8.77
CA SER A 361 6.74 5.01 -7.80
C SER A 361 5.73 5.19 -6.67
N ARG A 362 4.43 5.00 -6.94
CA ARG A 362 3.35 5.11 -5.94
C ARG A 362 3.28 3.88 -5.03
N GLN A 363 3.42 2.69 -5.61
CA GLN A 363 3.52 1.45 -4.83
C GLN A 363 4.75 1.48 -3.91
N THR A 364 5.91 1.85 -4.47
CA THR A 364 7.18 2.01 -3.74
C THR A 364 7.04 3.03 -2.60
N PHE A 365 6.42 4.18 -2.89
CA PHE A 365 6.14 5.22 -1.89
C PHE A 365 5.23 4.73 -0.76
N ALA A 366 4.12 4.05 -1.09
CA ALA A 366 3.19 3.53 -0.09
C ALA A 366 3.86 2.48 0.82
N PHE A 367 4.61 1.53 0.24
CA PHE A 367 5.32 0.53 1.03
C PHE A 367 6.45 1.15 1.87
N ALA A 368 7.11 2.20 1.38
CA ALA A 368 8.08 2.99 2.15
C ALA A 368 7.43 3.82 3.29
N ARG A 369 6.22 4.38 3.08
CA ARG A 369 5.43 5.09 4.11
C ARG A 369 5.20 4.21 5.32
N ASP A 370 4.82 2.96 5.06
CA ASP A 370 4.55 1.94 6.08
C ASP A 370 5.83 1.24 6.59
N GLY A 371 7.01 1.76 6.21
CA GLY A 371 8.33 1.32 6.68
C GLY A 371 8.88 0.07 6.02
N GLY A 372 8.15 -0.55 5.09
CA GLY A 372 8.45 -1.89 4.56
C GLY A 372 9.77 -2.02 3.78
N LEU A 373 10.29 -0.94 3.20
CA LEU A 373 11.51 -0.95 2.39
C LEU A 373 12.78 -0.58 3.18
N PRO A 374 13.96 -1.11 2.80
CA PRO A 374 15.24 -0.57 3.26
C PRO A 374 15.32 0.91 2.86
N PHE A 375 15.90 1.75 3.73
CA PHE A 375 15.98 3.20 3.53
C PHE A 375 14.62 3.92 3.39
N SER A 376 13.52 3.36 3.88
CA SER A 376 12.16 3.97 3.85
C SER A 376 12.13 5.47 4.18
N ARG A 377 12.92 5.95 5.15
CA ARG A 377 13.03 7.39 5.53
C ARG A 377 13.53 8.32 4.42
N PHE A 378 14.18 7.78 3.39
CA PHE A 378 14.60 8.51 2.20
C PHE A 378 13.59 8.32 1.07
N ILE A 379 13.13 7.08 0.84
CA ILE A 379 12.22 6.72 -0.25
C ILE A 379 10.83 7.38 -0.11
N TYR A 380 10.31 7.49 1.12
CA TYR A 380 9.01 8.10 1.44
C TYR A 380 8.95 9.64 1.23
N ARG A 381 10.03 10.30 0.77
CA ARG A 381 10.03 11.77 0.63
C ARG A 381 9.21 12.22 -0.58
N VAL A 382 8.12 12.94 -0.32
CA VAL A 382 7.38 13.70 -1.34
C VAL A 382 8.09 15.04 -1.60
N ASN A 383 8.29 15.39 -2.87
CA ASN A 383 8.86 16.68 -3.25
C ASN A 383 7.84 17.82 -2.99
N PRO A 384 8.21 18.90 -2.27
CA PRO A 384 7.28 19.94 -1.87
C PRO A 384 6.77 20.80 -3.04
N TYR A 385 7.47 20.85 -4.17
CA TYR A 385 7.10 21.63 -5.36
C TYR A 385 6.20 20.84 -6.31
N THR A 386 6.64 19.65 -6.73
CA THR A 386 5.91 18.81 -7.70
C THR A 386 4.79 18.01 -7.06
N LYS A 387 4.81 17.85 -5.72
CA LYS A 387 3.92 16.96 -4.94
C LYS A 387 4.01 15.48 -5.35
N THR A 388 5.12 15.07 -5.96
CA THR A 388 5.37 13.69 -6.39
C THR A 388 6.46 12.99 -5.55
N PRO A 389 6.41 11.65 -5.40
CA PRO A 389 7.42 10.86 -4.69
C PRO A 389 8.67 10.65 -5.56
N VAL A 390 9.41 11.73 -5.85
CA VAL A 390 10.58 11.73 -6.74
C VAL A 390 11.63 10.69 -6.33
N THR A 391 11.90 10.50 -5.03
CA THR A 391 12.86 9.48 -4.59
C THR A 391 12.39 8.05 -4.90
N GLY A 392 11.08 7.79 -4.86
CA GLY A 392 10.50 6.50 -5.26
C GLY A 392 10.64 6.23 -6.76
N VAL A 393 10.49 7.26 -7.61
CA VAL A 393 10.72 7.18 -9.06
C VAL A 393 12.16 6.76 -9.36
N TRP A 394 13.15 7.46 -8.80
CA TRP A 394 14.56 7.17 -9.05
C TRP A 394 15.01 5.84 -8.42
N PHE A 395 14.43 5.44 -7.29
CA PHE A 395 14.65 4.10 -6.72
C PHE A 395 14.16 3.01 -7.68
N ALA A 396 12.92 3.08 -8.16
CA ALA A 396 12.37 2.11 -9.11
C ALA A 396 13.18 2.04 -10.41
N ALA A 397 13.55 3.20 -10.97
CA ALA A 397 14.39 3.27 -12.18
C ALA A 397 15.80 2.70 -11.98
N PHE A 398 16.42 2.91 -10.80
CA PHE A 398 17.74 2.36 -10.48
C PHE A 398 17.72 0.83 -10.31
N ILE A 399 16.70 0.29 -9.63
CA ILE A 399 16.55 -1.16 -9.50
C ILE A 399 16.20 -1.79 -10.86
N ALA A 400 15.37 -1.14 -11.67
CA ALA A 400 15.13 -1.57 -13.05
C ALA A 400 16.43 -1.62 -13.87
N LEU A 401 17.24 -0.55 -13.84
CA LEU A 401 18.55 -0.51 -14.50
C LEU A 401 19.47 -1.66 -14.07
N ALA A 402 19.47 -1.98 -12.77
CA ALA A 402 20.23 -3.10 -12.23
C ALA A 402 19.72 -4.47 -12.71
N LEU A 403 18.40 -4.66 -12.85
CA LEU A 403 17.82 -5.85 -13.48
C LEU A 403 18.23 -5.95 -14.96
N GLY A 404 18.24 -4.83 -15.70
CA GLY A 404 18.68 -4.81 -17.11
C GLY A 404 20.13 -5.25 -17.34
N LEU A 405 21.00 -5.22 -16.33
CA LEU A 405 22.37 -5.77 -16.43
C LEU A 405 22.38 -7.29 -16.68
N LEU A 406 21.28 -7.99 -16.40
CA LEU A 406 21.11 -9.41 -16.75
C LEU A 406 21.24 -9.66 -18.27
N ALA A 407 21.04 -8.65 -19.12
CA ALA A 407 21.33 -8.73 -20.56
C ALA A 407 22.74 -9.25 -20.87
N PHE A 408 23.74 -8.88 -20.05
CA PHE A 408 25.14 -9.28 -20.26
C PHE A 408 25.43 -10.73 -19.84
N ALA A 409 24.54 -11.37 -19.08
CA ALA A 409 24.61 -12.80 -18.79
C ALA A 409 24.04 -13.66 -19.94
N GLY A 410 23.24 -13.08 -20.83
CA GLY A 410 22.75 -13.68 -22.07
C GLY A 410 21.25 -13.50 -22.30
N PRO A 411 20.73 -13.90 -23.49
CA PRO A 411 19.33 -13.70 -23.85
C PRO A 411 18.34 -14.32 -22.85
N ALA A 412 18.59 -15.53 -22.34
CA ALA A 412 17.71 -16.17 -21.37
C ALA A 412 17.69 -15.50 -19.98
N ALA A 413 18.72 -14.71 -19.65
CA ALA A 413 18.78 -13.97 -18.40
C ALA A 413 17.95 -12.67 -18.45
N ILE A 414 17.83 -12.02 -19.61
CA ILE A 414 16.92 -10.88 -19.78
C ILE A 414 15.45 -11.30 -19.92
N THR A 415 15.15 -12.45 -20.55
CA THR A 415 13.77 -12.96 -20.62
C THR A 415 13.21 -13.31 -19.23
N ALA A 416 14.08 -13.71 -18.28
CA ALA A 416 13.69 -13.92 -16.89
C ALA A 416 13.07 -12.66 -16.22
N ILE A 417 13.34 -11.44 -16.71
CA ILE A 417 12.68 -10.22 -16.20
C ILE A 417 11.18 -10.20 -16.55
N PHE A 418 10.80 -10.74 -17.72
CA PHE A 418 9.39 -10.85 -18.12
C PHE A 418 8.66 -11.89 -17.26
N SER A 419 9.31 -13.01 -16.96
CA SER A 419 8.75 -14.04 -16.08
C SER A 419 8.69 -13.58 -14.61
N ILE A 420 9.67 -12.82 -14.13
CA ILE A 420 9.69 -12.37 -12.72
C ILE A 420 8.63 -11.30 -12.43
N SER A 421 8.31 -10.44 -13.40
CA SER A 421 7.25 -9.44 -13.22
C SER A 421 5.90 -10.12 -12.99
N ILE A 422 5.57 -11.10 -13.83
CA ILE A 422 4.36 -11.93 -13.70
C ILE A 422 4.37 -12.73 -12.40
N ALA A 423 5.45 -13.44 -12.10
CA ALA A 423 5.52 -14.32 -10.93
C ALA A 423 5.45 -13.52 -9.61
N GLY A 424 6.15 -12.39 -9.51
CA GLY A 424 6.07 -11.49 -8.37
C GLY A 424 4.67 -10.91 -8.17
N GLN A 425 4.01 -10.51 -9.26
CA GLN A 425 2.65 -9.96 -9.21
C GLN A 425 1.60 -11.03 -8.84
N ASN A 426 1.68 -12.22 -9.45
CA ASN A 426 0.77 -13.34 -9.16
C ASN A 426 0.82 -13.75 -7.67
N VAL A 427 2.01 -13.80 -7.06
CA VAL A 427 2.15 -14.07 -5.62
C VAL A 427 1.53 -12.93 -4.79
N ALA A 428 1.77 -11.67 -5.18
CA ALA A 428 1.21 -10.51 -4.50
C ALA A 428 -0.32 -10.42 -4.60
N TYR A 429 -0.93 -10.93 -5.67
CA TYR A 429 -2.38 -11.05 -5.86
C TYR A 429 -2.99 -12.25 -5.12
N THR A 430 -2.33 -13.40 -5.17
CA THR A 430 -2.83 -14.67 -4.63
C THR A 430 -3.06 -14.58 -3.11
N ILE A 431 -2.10 -14.02 -2.37
CA ILE A 431 -2.14 -13.95 -0.92
C ILE A 431 -3.35 -13.15 -0.38
N PRO A 432 -3.64 -11.89 -0.78
CA PRO A 432 -4.81 -11.16 -0.29
C PRO A 432 -6.15 -11.80 -0.70
N ILE A 433 -6.23 -12.42 -1.88
CA ILE A 433 -7.42 -13.14 -2.32
C ILE A 433 -7.69 -14.37 -1.42
N ILE A 434 -6.66 -15.15 -1.10
CA ILE A 434 -6.79 -16.28 -0.15
C ILE A 434 -7.08 -15.78 1.28
N ALA A 435 -6.38 -14.74 1.75
CA ALA A 435 -6.55 -14.18 3.09
C ALA A 435 -8.02 -13.80 3.37
N ARG A 436 -8.67 -13.17 2.39
CA ARG A 436 -10.09 -12.77 2.46
C ARG A 436 -11.06 -13.92 2.81
N PHE A 437 -10.78 -15.15 2.39
CA PHE A 437 -11.64 -16.31 2.66
C PHE A 437 -11.15 -17.21 3.81
N THR A 438 -9.93 -17.01 4.31
CA THR A 438 -9.30 -17.88 5.32
C THR A 438 -9.27 -17.29 6.73
N SER A 439 -9.44 -15.98 6.89
CA SER A 439 -9.59 -15.36 8.21
C SER A 439 -11.06 -15.22 8.64
N LYS A 440 -11.25 -15.12 9.96
CA LYS A 440 -12.53 -14.75 10.59
C LYS A 440 -12.86 -13.25 10.51
N THR A 441 -12.01 -12.44 9.86
CA THR A 441 -12.24 -11.00 9.68
C THR A 441 -13.49 -10.77 8.82
N MET A 442 -14.47 -10.03 9.34
CA MET A 442 -15.70 -9.71 8.59
C MET A 442 -15.36 -8.86 7.35
N PHE A 443 -15.63 -9.40 6.16
CA PHE A 443 -15.55 -8.64 4.91
C PHE A 443 -16.76 -7.71 4.78
N LYS A 444 -16.52 -6.39 4.79
CA LYS A 444 -17.54 -5.38 4.42
C LYS A 444 -17.44 -5.12 2.90
N PRO A 445 -18.49 -5.41 2.10
CA PRO A 445 -18.46 -5.19 0.65
C PRO A 445 -18.26 -3.72 0.23
N GLY A 446 -17.63 -3.53 -0.92
CA GLY A 446 -17.63 -2.26 -1.64
C GLY A 446 -18.87 -2.07 -2.50
N PRO A 447 -19.03 -0.90 -3.15
CA PRO A 447 -20.04 -0.67 -4.18
C PRO A 447 -20.04 -1.70 -5.33
N PHE A 448 -18.89 -2.30 -5.63
CA PHE A 448 -18.76 -3.45 -6.51
C PHE A 448 -18.54 -4.72 -5.68
N TYR A 449 -19.44 -5.70 -5.83
CA TYR A 449 -19.42 -6.97 -5.11
C TYR A 449 -20.10 -8.07 -5.93
N LEU A 450 -19.48 -9.25 -6.02
CA LEU A 450 -19.95 -10.40 -6.81
C LEU A 450 -20.91 -11.33 -6.04
N GLY A 451 -21.11 -11.07 -4.74
CA GLY A 451 -22.01 -11.85 -3.90
C GLY A 451 -21.62 -13.33 -3.88
N LYS A 452 -22.56 -14.22 -4.26
CA LYS A 452 -22.35 -15.67 -4.25
C LYS A 452 -21.28 -16.15 -5.25
N LEU A 453 -21.02 -15.38 -6.33
CA LEU A 453 -20.00 -15.72 -7.33
C LEU A 453 -18.58 -15.39 -6.87
N SER A 454 -18.44 -14.62 -5.79
CA SER A 454 -17.16 -14.14 -5.27
C SER A 454 -16.17 -15.26 -4.93
N LEU A 455 -16.63 -16.34 -4.26
CA LEU A 455 -15.78 -17.49 -3.92
C LEU A 455 -15.38 -18.32 -5.16
N PRO A 456 -16.31 -18.75 -6.05
CA PRO A 456 -15.94 -19.40 -7.31
C PRO A 456 -14.94 -18.62 -8.16
N VAL A 457 -15.14 -17.29 -8.30
CA VAL A 457 -14.26 -16.42 -9.08
C VAL A 457 -12.86 -16.35 -8.45
N ALA A 458 -12.77 -16.24 -7.13
CA ALA A 458 -11.51 -16.25 -6.40
C ALA A 458 -10.76 -17.59 -6.51
N ILE A 459 -11.46 -18.73 -6.46
CA ILE A 459 -10.86 -20.06 -6.64
C ILE A 459 -10.24 -20.16 -8.04
N ILE A 460 -10.98 -19.80 -9.10
CA ILE A 460 -10.47 -19.82 -10.48
C ILE A 460 -9.24 -18.92 -10.62
N ALA A 461 -9.31 -17.68 -10.11
CA ALA A 461 -8.20 -16.73 -10.15
C ALA A 461 -6.93 -17.26 -9.45
N VAL A 462 -7.07 -17.78 -8.22
CA VAL A 462 -5.96 -18.33 -7.44
C VAL A 462 -5.35 -19.57 -8.11
N THR A 463 -6.17 -20.51 -8.57
CA THR A 463 -5.68 -21.71 -9.27
C THR A 463 -4.93 -21.34 -10.54
N TRP A 464 -5.44 -20.39 -11.33
CA TRP A 464 -4.79 -19.88 -12.54
C TRP A 464 -3.46 -19.18 -12.27
N MET A 465 -3.39 -18.32 -11.24
CA MET A 465 -2.15 -17.64 -10.86
C MET A 465 -1.09 -18.61 -10.34
N ILE A 466 -1.47 -19.60 -9.54
CA ILE A 466 -0.55 -20.65 -9.06
C ILE A 466 -0.03 -21.45 -10.25
N PHE A 467 -0.91 -21.90 -11.15
CA PHE A 467 -0.55 -22.62 -12.37
C PHE A 467 0.46 -21.84 -13.23
N ASN A 468 0.14 -20.60 -13.61
CA ASN A 468 1.02 -19.75 -14.42
C ASN A 468 2.36 -19.48 -13.74
N THR A 469 2.35 -19.20 -12.43
CA THR A 469 3.58 -18.97 -11.68
C THR A 469 4.46 -20.21 -11.67
N THR A 470 3.87 -21.41 -11.50
CA THR A 470 4.62 -22.66 -11.63
C THR A 470 5.17 -22.86 -13.04
N VAL A 471 4.38 -22.64 -14.09
CA VAL A 471 4.79 -22.78 -15.50
C VAL A 471 5.94 -21.83 -15.86
N PHE A 472 5.82 -20.53 -15.57
CA PHE A 472 6.81 -19.53 -15.99
C PHE A 472 8.11 -19.52 -15.16
N LEU A 473 8.24 -20.43 -14.19
CA LEU A 473 9.52 -20.75 -13.54
C LEU A 473 10.32 -21.83 -14.32
N PHE A 474 9.70 -22.54 -15.26
CA PHE A 474 10.40 -23.50 -16.11
C PHE A 474 11.20 -22.81 -17.23
N PRO A 475 12.28 -23.44 -17.72
CA PRO A 475 12.99 -23.04 -18.93
C PRO A 475 12.12 -23.19 -20.19
N SER A 476 12.43 -22.41 -21.22
CA SER A 476 11.79 -22.55 -22.54
C SER A 476 12.08 -23.90 -23.22
N THR A 477 13.10 -24.65 -22.79
CA THR A 477 13.42 -25.99 -23.32
C THR A 477 13.54 -27.01 -22.18
N PRO A 478 13.19 -28.30 -22.38
CA PRO A 478 13.08 -29.28 -21.29
C PRO A 478 14.43 -29.71 -20.67
N LYS A 479 15.56 -29.39 -21.31
CA LYS A 479 16.91 -29.73 -20.85
C LYS A 479 17.85 -28.53 -21.03
N PRO A 480 17.67 -27.45 -20.26
CA PRO A 480 18.50 -26.27 -20.39
C PRO A 480 19.93 -26.58 -19.93
N GLY A 481 20.93 -26.10 -20.67
CA GLY A 481 22.24 -25.85 -20.10
C GLY A 481 22.22 -24.64 -19.16
N PRO A 482 23.35 -24.29 -18.52
CA PRO A 482 23.44 -23.10 -17.67
C PRO A 482 23.07 -21.80 -18.38
N VAL A 483 23.42 -21.65 -19.68
CA VAL A 483 23.15 -20.42 -20.44
C VAL A 483 21.65 -20.22 -20.77
N PRO A 484 20.90 -21.20 -21.32
CA PRO A 484 19.47 -21.04 -21.62
C PRO A 484 18.53 -21.26 -20.41
N MET A 485 19.05 -21.39 -19.19
CA MET A 485 18.21 -21.62 -18.00
C MET A 485 17.37 -20.38 -17.66
N ASN A 486 16.10 -20.60 -17.29
CA ASN A 486 15.25 -19.54 -16.76
C ASN A 486 15.60 -19.28 -15.28
N TYR A 487 16.36 -18.23 -15.02
CA TYR A 487 16.82 -17.87 -13.67
C TYR A 487 15.76 -17.20 -12.78
N THR A 488 14.51 -17.06 -13.24
CA THR A 488 13.40 -16.45 -12.46
C THR A 488 13.24 -17.08 -11.08
N ILE A 489 13.36 -18.41 -10.98
CA ILE A 489 13.25 -19.13 -9.70
C ILE A 489 14.36 -18.75 -8.70
N VAL A 490 15.58 -18.50 -9.19
CA VAL A 490 16.74 -18.11 -8.38
C VAL A 490 16.59 -16.66 -7.91
N VAL A 491 16.18 -15.76 -8.81
CA VAL A 491 16.03 -14.33 -8.47
C VAL A 491 14.82 -14.11 -7.55
N LEU A 492 13.65 -14.69 -7.86
CA LEU A 492 12.44 -14.54 -7.04
C LEU A 492 12.59 -15.28 -5.69
N GLY A 493 13.12 -16.50 -5.71
CA GLY A 493 13.45 -17.24 -4.49
C GLY A 493 14.48 -16.50 -3.64
N GLY A 494 15.49 -15.89 -4.27
CA GLY A 494 16.46 -15.03 -3.62
C GLY A 494 15.82 -13.80 -2.96
N VAL A 495 14.92 -13.09 -3.65
CA VAL A 495 14.16 -11.97 -3.09
C VAL A 495 13.32 -12.41 -1.89
N PHE A 496 12.63 -13.56 -1.97
CA PHE A 496 11.86 -14.08 -0.84
C PHE A 496 12.73 -14.51 0.33
N VAL A 497 13.84 -15.20 0.09
CA VAL A 497 14.80 -15.58 1.15
C VAL A 497 15.41 -14.34 1.80
N LEU A 498 15.82 -13.34 1.02
CA LEU A 498 16.34 -12.08 1.56
C LEU A 498 15.26 -11.28 2.32
N ALA A 499 14.02 -11.25 1.84
CA ALA A 499 12.90 -10.63 2.55
C ALA A 499 12.58 -11.35 3.87
N LEU A 500 12.65 -12.68 3.92
CA LEU A 500 12.49 -13.47 5.14
C LEU A 500 13.66 -13.26 6.11
N ILE A 501 14.90 -13.30 5.63
CA ILE A 501 16.10 -13.00 6.43
C ILE A 501 15.99 -11.59 7.01
N TYR A 502 15.60 -10.59 6.22
CA TYR A 502 15.43 -9.22 6.69
C TYR A 502 14.22 -9.08 7.64
N PHE A 503 13.16 -9.87 7.50
CA PHE A 503 12.06 -9.89 8.47
C PHE A 503 12.48 -10.48 9.83
N TYR A 504 13.21 -11.60 9.82
CA TYR A 504 13.64 -12.32 11.02
C TYR A 504 15.04 -11.92 11.53
N PHE A 505 15.67 -10.91 10.94
CA PHE A 505 17.04 -10.52 11.31
C PHE A 505 17.11 -10.14 12.80
N PRO A 506 18.08 -10.66 13.58
CA PRO A 506 18.16 -10.35 15.01
C PRO A 506 18.27 -8.84 15.26
N VAL A 507 17.49 -8.32 16.22
CA VAL A 507 17.47 -6.92 16.70
C VAL A 507 16.94 -5.89 15.68
N TYR A 508 17.33 -5.99 14.41
CA TYR A 508 16.98 -5.02 13.36
C TYR A 508 15.92 -5.50 12.36
N GLY A 509 15.48 -6.76 12.46
CA GLY A 509 14.55 -7.36 11.52
C GLY A 509 13.12 -6.86 11.65
N GLY A 510 12.38 -6.93 10.53
CA GLY A 510 10.99 -6.48 10.41
C GLY A 510 10.07 -6.96 11.54
N ILE A 511 10.28 -8.16 12.09
CA ILE A 511 9.50 -8.69 13.22
C ILE A 511 9.48 -7.79 14.46
N HIS A 512 10.50 -6.96 14.67
CA HIS A 512 10.62 -6.09 15.84
C HIS A 512 9.97 -4.71 15.67
N TRP A 513 9.66 -4.28 14.44
CA TRP A 513 9.22 -2.91 14.16
C TRP A 513 8.15 -2.77 13.06
N PHE A 514 8.02 -3.72 12.14
CA PHE A 514 7.01 -3.70 11.08
C PHE A 514 5.66 -4.16 11.64
N ASN A 515 4.84 -3.17 12.00
CA ASN A 515 3.51 -3.37 12.54
C ASN A 515 2.41 -3.42 11.45
N GLY A 516 2.82 -3.54 10.18
CA GLY A 516 1.93 -3.41 9.03
C GLY A 516 1.64 -1.95 8.65
N PRO A 517 0.53 -1.70 7.95
CA PRO A 517 0.19 -0.38 7.42
C PRO A 517 -0.05 0.66 8.54
N VAL A 518 0.55 1.84 8.41
CA VAL A 518 0.67 2.82 9.49
C VAL A 518 -0.43 3.88 9.40
N ARG A 519 -1.22 4.00 10.47
CA ARG A 519 -2.23 5.06 10.60
C ARG A 519 -1.55 6.44 10.59
N THR A 520 -1.85 7.21 9.55
CA THR A 520 -1.29 8.55 9.31
C THR A 520 -2.26 9.66 9.74
N PHE A 521 -3.55 9.34 9.85
CA PHE A 521 -4.55 10.22 10.46
C PHE A 521 -4.40 10.20 12.00
N GLY A 522 -4.39 11.37 12.65
CA GLY A 522 -4.27 11.50 14.12
C GLY A 522 -3.02 12.22 14.68
N LYS A 523 -2.11 12.75 13.83
CA LYS A 523 -0.98 13.59 14.28
C LYS A 523 -1.18 15.10 14.10
N VAL A 524 -2.39 15.55 13.78
CA VAL A 524 -2.70 16.98 13.62
C VAL A 524 -3.07 17.60 14.97
N SER A 525 -2.06 18.17 15.62
CA SER A 525 -2.10 19.22 16.65
C SER A 525 -3.45 19.50 17.35
N ASN A 526 -3.58 19.06 18.60
CA ASN A 526 -4.61 19.52 19.53
C ASN A 526 -4.55 21.04 19.83
N ASN A 527 -3.49 21.76 19.44
CA ASN A 527 -3.33 23.18 19.79
C ASN A 527 -4.24 24.13 18.98
N LYS A 528 -4.79 23.70 17.83
CA LYS A 528 -5.60 24.59 16.97
C LYS A 528 -7.10 24.65 17.28
N LEU A 529 -7.59 23.79 18.17
CA LEU A 529 -8.98 23.82 18.66
C LEU A 529 -9.11 24.57 20.01
N SER A 530 -8.01 24.75 20.74
CA SER A 530 -8.01 25.45 22.04
C SER A 530 -7.87 26.97 21.95
N GLU A 531 -7.37 27.53 20.85
CA GLU A 531 -7.21 28.99 20.71
C GLU A 531 -8.50 29.72 20.31
N ASN A 532 -9.46 29.02 19.70
CA ASN A 532 -10.72 29.62 19.22
C ASN A 532 -11.90 29.52 20.21
N LEU A 533 -11.68 29.03 21.43
CA LEU A 533 -12.72 28.84 22.46
C LEU A 533 -12.68 29.88 23.61
N ASN A 534 -11.82 30.91 23.49
CA ASN A 534 -11.67 31.98 24.49
C ASN A 534 -12.27 33.33 24.03
N GLY A 535 -13.19 33.31 23.06
CA GLY A 535 -13.97 34.48 22.65
C GLY A 535 -15.34 34.48 23.33
N GLU A 536 -15.69 35.57 24.02
CA GLU A 536 -16.99 35.76 24.67
C GLU A 536 -18.13 35.84 23.63
N GLY A 537 -19.36 35.51 24.06
CA GLY A 537 -20.53 35.38 23.18
C GLY A 537 -21.06 36.70 22.58
N PRO A 538 -22.21 36.64 21.87
CA PRO A 538 -23.44 36.48 22.63
C PRO A 538 -24.44 35.43 22.12
N ASP A 539 -25.44 35.26 22.96
CA ASP A 539 -26.65 34.43 22.88
C ASP A 539 -27.47 34.65 21.59
N ASP A 540 -27.86 33.57 20.92
CA ASP A 540 -29.13 33.50 20.18
C ASP A 540 -29.52 32.05 19.88
N SER A 541 -30.78 31.71 20.16
CA SER A 541 -31.29 30.33 20.10
C SER A 541 -32.08 30.07 18.82
N GLN A 542 -31.56 29.23 17.93
CA GLN A 542 -32.35 28.60 16.86
C GLN A 542 -31.96 27.13 16.67
N GLU A 543 -32.94 26.25 16.87
CA GLU A 543 -32.82 24.84 16.50
C GLU A 543 -32.78 24.68 14.98
N VAL A 544 -31.71 24.08 14.46
CA VAL A 544 -31.66 23.59 13.09
C VAL A 544 -31.66 22.06 13.12
N GLN A 545 -32.85 21.48 12.98
CA GLN A 545 -32.97 20.03 12.73
C GLN A 545 -32.30 19.69 11.40
N THR A 546 -31.28 18.84 11.45
CA THR A 546 -30.72 18.16 10.28
C THR A 546 -30.90 16.67 10.47
N ASP A 547 -31.54 16.01 9.50
CA ASP A 547 -31.84 14.58 9.53
C ASP A 547 -30.57 13.72 9.41
N ALA A 548 -29.84 13.58 10.52
CA ALA A 548 -28.70 12.68 10.65
C ALA A 548 -29.17 11.22 10.76
N LYS A 549 -29.61 10.62 9.64
CA LYS A 549 -29.99 9.20 9.58
C LYS A 549 -29.02 8.41 8.70
N GLY A 550 -27.78 8.25 9.18
CA GLY A 550 -26.77 7.45 8.47
C GLY A 550 -25.32 7.47 8.99
N MET A 551 -25.01 8.18 10.10
CA MET A 551 -23.62 8.47 10.49
C MET A 551 -23.10 7.64 11.70
N ASP A 552 -23.92 6.77 12.27
CA ASP A 552 -23.70 6.27 13.64
C ASP A 552 -22.96 4.92 13.70
N ASP A 553 -23.00 4.13 12.61
CA ASP A 553 -22.74 2.68 12.63
C ASP A 553 -21.29 2.28 12.26
N TYR A 554 -20.36 3.25 12.25
CA TYR A 554 -18.91 3.01 12.06
C TYR A 554 -18.06 3.40 13.28
N GLY A 555 -18.65 4.07 14.29
CA GLY A 555 -17.94 4.49 15.51
C GLY A 555 -18.00 3.48 16.66
N ALA A 556 -18.97 2.56 16.67
CA ALA A 556 -19.27 1.71 17.82
C ALA A 556 -18.86 0.25 17.61
N GLN A 557 -17.63 -0.12 18.03
CA GLN A 557 -17.28 -1.50 18.41
C GLN A 557 -15.96 -1.59 19.22
N LEU A 558 -15.93 -0.97 20.39
CA LEU A 558 -15.34 -1.61 21.57
C LEU A 558 -16.48 -1.84 22.58
N PRO A 559 -16.62 -3.04 23.17
CA PRO A 559 -17.44 -3.19 24.37
C PRO A 559 -16.68 -2.61 25.56
N LEU A 560 -17.35 -1.81 26.39
CA LEU A 560 -17.24 -1.74 27.86
C LEU A 560 -18.18 -0.67 28.41
N HIS A 561 -18.69 -0.89 29.62
CA HIS A 561 -19.89 -0.25 30.16
C HIS A 561 -19.81 1.29 30.28
N LEU A 562 -20.79 1.98 29.67
CA LEU A 562 -21.02 3.42 29.83
C LEU A 562 -22.08 3.76 30.90
N ASP A 563 -22.75 2.75 31.46
CA ASP A 563 -23.86 2.95 32.41
C ASP A 563 -23.40 3.30 33.85
N GLU A 564 -22.19 2.91 34.25
CA GLU A 564 -21.68 3.16 35.62
C GLU A 564 -21.23 4.62 35.86
N LEU A 565 -21.01 5.42 34.81
CA LEU A 565 -20.70 6.85 34.96
C LEU A 565 -21.86 7.67 35.54
N LYS A 566 -23.08 7.11 35.57
CA LYS A 566 -24.25 7.72 36.21
C LYS A 566 -24.33 7.48 37.73
N SER A 567 -23.43 6.68 38.30
CA SER A 567 -23.42 6.34 39.74
C SER A 567 -22.20 6.89 40.52
N ALA A 568 -21.38 7.74 39.92
CA ALA A 568 -20.23 8.33 40.60
C ALA A 568 -20.66 9.51 41.50
N GLU A 569 -20.50 9.39 42.82
CA GLU A 569 -20.69 10.50 43.76
C GLU A 569 -19.56 11.53 43.62
N LEU A 570 -19.94 12.80 43.47
CA LEU A 570 -19.03 13.95 43.54
C LEU A 570 -19.05 14.52 44.96
N VAL A 571 -17.88 14.58 45.60
CA VAL A 571 -17.71 15.15 46.94
C VAL A 571 -16.86 16.43 46.87
N PRO A 572 -17.32 17.57 47.42
CA PRO A 572 -16.51 18.80 47.49
C PRO A 572 -15.41 18.67 48.56
N LEU A 573 -14.20 19.13 48.27
CA LEU A 573 -13.18 19.42 49.29
C LEU A 573 -12.93 20.93 49.46
N GLU A 574 -13.02 21.37 50.71
CA GLU A 574 -12.39 22.62 51.17
C GLU A 574 -10.89 22.41 51.47
N TRP A 575 -10.19 23.49 51.82
CA TRP A 575 -8.76 23.57 52.18
C TRP A 575 -7.75 23.57 51.00
N ARG A 576 -7.24 24.77 50.68
CA ARG A 576 -6.07 25.00 49.81
C ARG A 576 -4.90 25.59 50.59
N SER A 577 -3.74 24.94 50.56
CA SER A 577 -2.40 25.53 50.69
C SER A 577 -1.35 24.45 50.35
N TRP A 578 -0.05 24.76 50.43
CA TRP A 578 1.10 23.83 50.24
C TRP A 578 1.46 23.46 48.77
N TRP A 579 1.94 24.41 47.98
CA TRP A 579 2.63 24.15 46.71
C TRP A 579 3.84 25.07 46.47
N ASP A 580 5.05 24.61 46.81
CA ASP A 580 6.32 25.05 46.21
C ASP A 580 7.40 23.96 46.40
N TRP A 581 8.22 23.71 45.37
CA TRP A 581 9.31 22.72 45.39
C TRP A 581 10.45 23.15 44.46
N SER A 582 11.64 23.35 45.03
CA SER A 582 12.85 23.72 44.29
C SER A 582 14.06 22.83 44.60
N GLY A 583 14.97 22.71 43.61
CA GLY A 583 16.37 22.32 43.80
C GLY A 583 16.67 20.83 44.05
N LYS A 584 16.30 20.28 45.21
CA LYS A 584 16.98 19.09 45.78
C LYS A 584 16.33 17.73 45.49
N SER A 585 15.15 17.68 44.86
CA SER A 585 14.46 16.42 44.52
C SER A 585 15.06 15.70 43.29
N ALA A 586 15.67 16.43 42.37
CA ALA A 586 16.15 15.87 41.10
C ALA A 586 17.35 14.92 41.23
N ASP A 587 18.25 15.16 42.20
CA ASP A 587 19.45 14.33 42.37
C ASP A 587 19.19 13.03 43.14
N ARG A 588 18.19 13.03 44.04
CA ARG A 588 17.71 11.80 44.71
C ARG A 588 17.09 10.81 43.72
N TRP A 589 16.43 11.30 42.66
CA TRP A 589 15.91 10.44 41.59
C TRP A 589 17.02 9.80 40.74
N LYS A 590 18.16 10.46 40.53
CA LYS A 590 19.28 9.85 39.78
C LYS A 590 19.83 8.61 40.48
N ALA A 591 19.85 8.59 41.82
CA ALA A 591 20.29 7.45 42.61
C ALA A 591 19.33 6.23 42.49
N LEU A 592 18.02 6.47 42.59
CA LEU A 592 16.99 5.43 42.45
C LEU A 592 16.97 4.78 41.05
N VAL A 593 17.19 5.56 39.99
CA VAL A 593 17.33 5.02 38.62
C VAL A 593 18.61 4.21 38.46
N ALA A 594 19.70 4.57 39.13
CA ALA A 594 20.93 3.77 39.10
C ALA A 594 20.73 2.39 39.75
N ALA A 595 20.12 2.33 40.94
CA ALA A 595 19.84 1.07 41.64
C ALA A 595 18.92 0.12 40.84
N SER A 596 17.88 0.67 40.19
CA SER A 596 16.97 -0.11 39.32
C SER A 596 17.68 -0.78 38.14
N ASN A 597 18.62 -0.07 37.51
CA ASN A 597 19.43 -0.62 36.41
C ASN A 597 20.46 -1.67 36.87
N GLU A 598 20.88 -1.64 38.15
CA GLU A 598 21.76 -2.65 38.74
C GLU A 598 21.00 -3.96 39.02
N PHE A 599 19.76 -3.86 39.51
CA PHE A 599 18.86 -5.00 39.75
C PHE A 599 18.57 -5.77 38.45
N GLN A 600 18.23 -5.07 37.36
CA GLN A 600 18.01 -5.67 36.04
C GLN A 600 19.22 -6.41 35.44
N ARG A 601 20.45 -6.18 35.94
CA ARG A 601 21.65 -6.94 35.49
C ARG A 601 21.80 -8.30 36.15
N ARG A 602 21.16 -8.55 37.31
CA ARG A 602 21.35 -9.78 38.10
C ARG A 602 20.37 -10.91 37.73
N ASP A 603 19.20 -10.60 37.15
CA ASP A 603 18.18 -11.59 36.73
C ASP A 603 18.57 -12.48 35.54
N GLY A 604 19.86 -12.54 35.16
CA GLY A 604 20.38 -13.45 34.14
C GLY A 604 20.50 -14.92 34.58
N CYS A 605 20.22 -15.25 35.85
CA CYS A 605 20.35 -16.61 36.39
C CYS A 605 19.32 -16.93 37.49
N SER A 606 18.29 -17.71 37.17
CA SER A 606 18.12 -19.06 37.74
C SER A 606 16.81 -19.72 37.30
N THR A 607 16.86 -21.03 37.04
CA THR A 607 15.69 -21.89 36.88
C THR A 607 15.16 -22.33 38.25
N ALA A 608 13.84 -22.46 38.38
CA ALA A 608 13.20 -22.95 39.61
C ALA A 608 13.63 -24.39 39.94
N ASP A 609 13.93 -24.64 41.22
CA ASP A 609 14.36 -25.96 41.70
C ASP A 609 13.18 -26.80 42.23
N SER A 610 13.34 -28.12 42.23
CA SER A 610 12.26 -29.12 42.21
C SER A 610 11.42 -29.32 43.51
N LYS A 611 11.32 -28.31 44.38
CA LYS A 611 10.58 -28.38 45.66
C LYS A 611 9.56 -27.27 45.96
N GLY A 612 9.32 -26.35 45.03
CA GLY A 612 8.16 -25.44 45.11
C GLY A 612 8.23 -24.38 46.22
N THR A 613 9.43 -24.04 46.69
CA THR A 613 9.69 -22.91 47.58
C THR A 613 10.33 -21.77 46.79
N TYR A 614 9.77 -20.56 46.90
CA TYR A 614 10.42 -19.35 46.43
C TYR A 614 11.56 -18.98 47.38
N PRO A 615 12.70 -18.45 46.89
CA PRO A 615 13.74 -17.91 47.75
C PRO A 615 13.24 -16.66 48.50
N GLU A 616 13.73 -16.47 49.72
CA GLU A 616 13.46 -15.26 50.52
C GLU A 616 13.98 -14.00 49.81
N LEU A 617 13.34 -12.85 50.07
CA LEU A 617 13.75 -11.60 49.45
C LEU A 617 15.14 -11.16 49.92
N PRO A 618 16.02 -10.62 49.05
CA PRO A 618 17.34 -10.17 49.45
C PRO A 618 17.31 -9.03 50.47
N ASP A 619 18.32 -8.98 51.35
CA ASP A 619 18.52 -7.92 52.37
C ASP A 619 18.53 -6.49 51.78
N GLU A 620 18.86 -6.34 50.50
CA GLU A 620 18.81 -5.08 49.75
C GLU A 620 17.37 -4.48 49.72
N LEU A 621 16.31 -5.30 49.81
CA LEU A 621 14.93 -4.79 49.94
C LEU A 621 14.57 -4.37 51.38
N HIS A 622 15.15 -5.03 52.39
CA HIS A 622 15.06 -4.59 53.78
C HIS A 622 15.75 -3.23 53.98
N PHE A 623 16.86 -2.97 53.28
CA PHE A 623 17.50 -1.65 53.24
C PHE A 623 16.56 -0.58 52.64
N LEU A 624 15.89 -0.89 51.53
CA LEU A 624 14.93 0.01 50.88
C LEU A 624 13.72 0.34 51.77
N ILE A 625 13.22 -0.64 52.55
CA ILE A 625 12.17 -0.44 53.56
C ILE A 625 12.67 0.43 54.74
N SER A 626 13.97 0.35 55.07
CA SER A 626 14.55 1.12 56.19
C SER A 626 14.73 2.62 55.90
N GLU A 627 15.13 3.01 54.68
CA GLU A 627 15.29 4.44 54.33
C GLU A 627 13.94 5.19 54.24
N VAL A 628 12.86 4.51 53.84
CA VAL A 628 11.52 5.12 53.74
C VAL A 628 10.98 5.54 55.12
N ASN A 629 11.45 4.92 56.20
CA ASN A 629 11.03 5.21 57.58
C ASN A 629 11.75 6.39 58.27
N LEU A 630 12.74 7.04 57.63
CA LEU A 630 13.70 7.92 58.32
C LEU A 630 13.61 9.44 58.01
N LEU A 631 12.45 9.93 57.55
CA LEU A 631 12.21 11.38 57.34
C LEU A 631 11.13 11.94 58.29
N SER A 632 11.46 11.95 59.59
CA SER A 632 10.73 12.72 60.60
C SER A 632 10.95 14.23 60.43
N LEU A 633 9.86 15.02 60.41
CA LEU A 633 9.90 16.42 60.86
C LEU A 633 9.01 16.59 62.10
N PRO A 634 9.42 17.41 63.09
CA PRO A 634 8.90 17.28 64.43
C PRO A 634 7.64 18.12 64.70
N ARG A 635 6.49 17.47 64.86
CA ARG A 635 5.44 17.85 65.82
C ARG A 635 4.36 16.76 65.91
N PHE A 636 3.89 16.53 67.13
CA PHE A 636 2.88 15.54 67.56
C PHE A 636 3.33 14.07 67.62
N PRO A 637 3.51 13.52 68.84
CA PRO A 637 3.66 12.08 69.06
C PRO A 637 2.30 11.37 69.17
N ASN A 638 2.33 10.03 69.19
CA ASN A 638 1.22 9.09 69.52
C ASN A 638 0.24 8.71 68.39
N ILE A 639 0.71 7.90 67.42
CA ILE A 639 -0.12 6.83 66.82
C ILE A 639 0.74 5.56 66.68
N VAL A 640 0.80 4.73 67.73
CA VAL A 640 1.47 3.40 67.74
C VAL A 640 0.48 2.37 68.31
N SER A 641 -0.75 2.34 67.80
CA SER A 641 -1.82 1.50 68.35
C SER A 641 -2.89 1.07 67.35
N LEU A 642 -2.56 0.96 66.06
CA LEU A 642 -3.51 0.55 65.01
C LEU A 642 -2.95 -0.51 64.04
N LEU A 643 -2.11 -1.43 64.54
CA LEU A 643 -1.58 -2.58 63.78
C LEU A 643 -1.98 -3.96 64.34
N GLU A 644 -2.76 -4.03 65.44
CA GLU A 644 -3.22 -5.30 66.03
C GLU A 644 -4.72 -5.62 65.77
N SER A 645 -5.45 -4.83 64.97
CA SER A 645 -6.92 -4.95 64.87
C SER A 645 -7.49 -4.96 63.44
N THR A 646 -6.97 -5.80 62.54
CA THR A 646 -7.60 -6.09 61.23
C THR A 646 -7.71 -7.58 60.87
N THR A 647 -7.81 -8.46 61.87
CA THR A 647 -8.45 -9.79 61.69
C THR A 647 -9.98 -9.69 61.67
N ARG A 648 -10.54 -8.77 60.84
CA ARG A 648 -11.94 -8.74 60.34
C ARG A 648 -12.17 -7.51 59.42
N PRO A 649 -13.20 -7.54 58.54
CA PRO A 649 -13.33 -6.59 57.44
C PRO A 649 -14.09 -5.31 57.82
N SER A 650 -13.40 -4.17 57.91
CA SER A 650 -14.05 -2.84 57.78
C SER A 650 -13.06 -1.73 57.43
N LYS A 651 -13.31 -1.08 56.29
CA LYS A 651 -12.67 0.14 55.73
C LYS A 651 -11.18 0.04 55.30
N PRO A 652 -10.86 0.37 54.04
CA PRO A 652 -9.51 0.73 53.61
C PRO A 652 -9.33 2.26 53.64
N GLU A 653 -8.33 2.74 54.38
CA GLU A 653 -7.72 4.06 54.16
C GLU A 653 -6.33 3.83 53.57
N LEU A 654 -6.06 4.44 52.41
CA LEU A 654 -4.84 4.26 51.62
C LEU A 654 -4.06 5.59 51.54
N PRO A 655 -2.72 5.57 51.56
CA PRO A 655 -1.91 6.78 51.44
C PRO A 655 -1.97 7.37 50.02
N ALA A 656 -2.15 8.69 49.92
CA ALA A 656 -2.22 9.39 48.64
C ALA A 656 -0.82 9.64 48.04
N PHE A 657 -0.65 9.33 46.75
CA PHE A 657 0.49 9.74 45.94
C PHE A 657 0.04 10.83 44.97
N ASP A 658 0.73 11.98 44.97
CA ASP A 658 0.41 13.13 44.13
C ASP A 658 1.46 13.32 43.02
N ILE A 659 1.02 13.60 41.80
CA ILE A 659 1.87 13.89 40.62
C ILE A 659 1.32 15.13 39.91
N SER A 660 1.63 16.31 40.44
CA SER A 660 1.35 17.58 39.79
C SER A 660 2.22 17.79 38.55
N THR A 661 1.59 17.99 37.39
CA THR A 661 2.27 18.24 36.10
C THR A 661 2.32 19.72 35.70
N ALA A 662 1.93 20.62 36.60
CA ALA A 662 1.91 22.07 36.34
C ALA A 662 3.31 22.60 35.97
N GLY A 663 3.44 23.21 34.78
CA GLY A 663 4.67 23.86 34.31
C GLY A 663 5.73 22.94 33.69
N MET A 664 5.46 21.65 33.45
CA MET A 664 6.45 20.75 32.83
C MET A 664 6.57 20.92 31.31
N SER A 665 7.81 20.90 30.80
CA SER A 665 8.09 20.94 29.36
C SER A 665 7.69 19.64 28.64
N PRO A 666 7.41 19.65 27.32
CA PRO A 666 6.89 18.49 26.60
C PRO A 666 7.75 17.21 26.70
N LYS A 667 9.08 17.35 26.83
CA LYS A 667 9.99 16.19 27.06
C LYS A 667 9.75 15.55 28.43
N LYS A 668 9.64 16.35 29.50
CA LYS A 668 9.36 15.85 30.86
C LYS A 668 7.96 15.21 30.94
N HIS A 669 6.99 15.74 30.20
CA HIS A 669 5.64 15.16 30.15
C HIS A 669 5.62 13.74 29.56
N HIS A 670 6.52 13.43 28.61
CA HIS A 670 6.69 12.09 28.05
C HIS A 670 7.42 11.13 29.00
N GLU A 671 8.40 11.62 29.76
CA GLU A 671 9.08 10.84 30.81
C GLU A 671 8.14 10.50 31.98
N VAL A 672 7.38 11.49 32.48
CA VAL A 672 6.34 11.28 33.50
C VAL A 672 5.31 10.26 33.01
N SER A 673 4.82 10.37 31.77
CA SER A 673 3.87 9.41 31.21
C SER A 673 4.42 7.97 31.20
N ARG A 674 5.70 7.75 30.87
CA ARG A 674 6.33 6.42 30.98
C ARG A 674 6.45 5.95 32.43
N MET A 675 6.80 6.85 33.34
CA MET A 675 6.84 6.56 34.79
C MET A 675 5.48 6.14 35.32
N THR A 676 4.40 6.87 34.98
CA THR A 676 3.03 6.51 35.36
C THR A 676 2.64 5.15 34.81
N SER A 677 3.01 4.82 33.56
CA SER A 677 2.78 3.48 32.99
C SER A 677 3.51 2.38 33.77
N TYR A 678 4.76 2.60 34.21
CA TYR A 678 5.51 1.63 35.01
C TYR A 678 4.92 1.45 36.42
N VAL A 679 4.50 2.54 37.07
CA VAL A 679 3.86 2.48 38.40
C VAL A 679 2.49 1.79 38.31
N LEU A 680 1.71 2.04 37.26
CA LEU A 680 0.44 1.36 37.02
C LEU A 680 0.61 -0.14 36.76
N ASP A 681 1.64 -0.55 36.01
CA ASP A 681 1.95 -1.97 35.77
C ASP A 681 2.41 -2.68 37.07
N LEU A 682 3.19 -1.99 37.92
CA LEU A 682 3.59 -2.48 39.23
C LEU A 682 2.40 -2.62 40.18
N LEU A 683 1.55 -1.60 40.28
CA LEU A 683 0.33 -1.61 41.11
C LEU A 683 -0.67 -2.68 40.64
N LYS A 684 -0.80 -2.87 39.32
CA LYS A 684 -1.61 -3.96 38.77
C LYS A 684 -1.06 -5.33 39.17
N LYS A 685 0.25 -5.57 39.05
CA LYS A 685 0.88 -6.82 39.50
C LYS A 685 0.68 -7.07 41.00
N ILE A 686 0.73 -6.02 41.84
CA ILE A 686 0.46 -6.13 43.29
C ILE A 686 -1.01 -6.47 43.56
N HIS A 687 -1.96 -5.84 42.86
CA HIS A 687 -3.40 -6.14 42.99
C HIS A 687 -3.70 -7.57 42.54
N ASP A 688 -3.21 -7.97 41.36
CA ASP A 688 -3.36 -9.32 40.79
C ASP A 688 -2.71 -10.40 41.68
N SER A 689 -1.66 -10.07 42.46
CA SER A 689 -0.99 -11.02 43.38
C SER A 689 -1.57 -11.05 44.80
N SER A 690 -2.26 -10.00 45.26
CA SER A 690 -2.72 -9.87 46.66
C SER A 690 -4.24 -9.96 46.85
N GLY A 691 -5.04 -9.83 45.78
CA GLY A 691 -6.50 -10.01 45.84
C GLY A 691 -7.25 -8.96 46.67
N MET A 692 -6.62 -7.82 46.99
CA MET A 692 -7.24 -6.75 47.79
C MET A 692 -8.06 -5.78 46.95
N ASP A 693 -9.26 -5.45 47.41
CA ASP A 693 -10.15 -4.44 46.82
C ASP A 693 -9.60 -3.01 47.08
N VAL A 694 -8.77 -2.53 46.15
CA VAL A 694 -8.17 -1.20 46.19
C VAL A 694 -9.12 -0.19 45.54
N LYS A 695 -9.59 0.80 46.30
CA LYS A 695 -10.28 1.97 45.75
C LYS A 695 -9.26 3.02 45.33
N TYR A 696 -9.39 3.52 44.11
CA TYR A 696 -8.50 4.51 43.52
C TYR A 696 -9.09 5.90 43.69
N ILE A 697 -8.28 6.82 44.22
CA ILE A 697 -8.63 8.21 44.47
C ILE A 697 -7.97 9.06 43.38
N VAL A 698 -8.77 9.78 42.58
CA VAL A 698 -8.26 10.62 41.49
C VAL A 698 -8.72 12.06 41.69
N ASP A 699 -7.79 12.96 42.03
CA ASP A 699 -8.04 14.40 41.98
C ASP A 699 -8.13 14.84 40.51
N ILE A 700 -9.30 15.34 40.10
CA ILE A 700 -9.53 15.88 38.75
C ILE A 700 -9.24 17.37 38.66
N GLY A 701 -8.86 18.02 39.76
CA GLY A 701 -8.66 19.46 39.89
C GLY A 701 -9.92 20.17 40.39
N ALA A 702 -9.76 21.48 40.63
CA ALA A 702 -10.80 22.36 41.18
C ALA A 702 -11.35 22.01 42.58
N GLY A 703 -10.87 20.95 43.25
CA GLY A 703 -11.35 20.54 44.58
C GLY A 703 -12.47 19.50 44.53
N GLN A 704 -12.45 18.64 43.51
CA GLN A 704 -13.30 17.46 43.39
C GLN A 704 -12.43 16.21 43.17
N ILE A 705 -12.83 15.11 43.80
CA ILE A 705 -12.15 13.83 43.74
C ILE A 705 -13.11 12.77 43.20
N LEU A 706 -12.61 11.91 42.31
CA LEU A 706 -13.31 10.73 41.79
C LEU A 706 -12.82 9.47 42.53
N LEU A 707 -13.76 8.71 43.06
CA LEU A 707 -13.53 7.38 43.65
C LEU A 707 -13.84 6.31 42.61
N LEU A 708 -12.85 5.49 42.25
CA LEU A 708 -12.98 4.41 41.28
C LEU A 708 -12.75 3.06 41.95
N ASN A 709 -13.61 2.08 41.66
CA ASN A 709 -13.52 0.73 42.24
C ASN A 709 -12.64 -0.24 41.42
N ARG A 710 -12.06 0.17 40.27
CA ARG A 710 -11.22 -0.69 39.42
C ARG A 710 -10.08 0.08 38.73
N PRO A 711 -8.89 -0.53 38.54
CA PRO A 711 -7.74 0.13 37.91
C PRO A 711 -7.96 0.41 36.41
N GLU A 712 -8.86 -0.32 35.75
CA GLU A 712 -9.12 -0.17 34.32
C GLU A 712 -9.83 1.16 33.99
N ALA A 713 -10.67 1.65 34.92
CA ALA A 713 -11.38 2.92 34.79
C ALA A 713 -10.45 4.15 34.82
N LEU A 714 -9.27 4.06 35.46
CA LEU A 714 -8.27 5.13 35.45
C LEU A 714 -7.83 5.50 34.02
N ASN A 715 -7.69 4.52 33.14
CA ASN A 715 -7.25 4.77 31.76
C ASN A 715 -8.27 5.62 30.98
N ASP A 716 -9.57 5.44 31.23
CA ASP A 716 -10.61 6.21 30.57
C ASP A 716 -10.86 7.57 31.25
N VAL A 717 -10.61 7.68 32.56
CA VAL A 717 -10.54 8.99 33.25
C VAL A 717 -9.35 9.81 32.73
N PHE A 718 -8.17 9.22 32.52
CA PHE A 718 -7.02 9.94 31.94
C PHE A 718 -7.27 10.38 30.49
N LYS A 719 -7.91 9.54 29.65
CA LYS A 719 -8.31 9.94 28.28
C LYS A 719 -9.32 11.09 28.26
N ASN A 720 -10.24 11.13 29.23
CA ASN A 720 -11.33 12.11 29.30
C ASN A 720 -11.08 13.25 30.30
N MET A 721 -9.89 13.35 30.90
CA MET A 721 -9.58 14.26 32.01
C MET A 721 -9.83 15.73 31.66
N ALA A 722 -9.66 16.11 30.39
CA ALA A 722 -10.00 17.44 29.89
C ALA A 722 -11.51 17.72 29.94
N LYS A 723 -12.36 16.76 29.50
CA LYS A 723 -13.83 16.89 29.55
C LYS A 723 -14.35 16.90 30.98
N LEU A 724 -13.78 16.07 31.86
CA LEU A 724 -14.12 16.06 33.29
C LEU A 724 -13.78 17.38 33.98
N LYS A 725 -12.63 18.00 33.64
CA LYS A 725 -12.28 19.35 34.11
C LYS A 725 -13.28 20.41 33.62
N THR A 726 -13.70 20.36 32.35
CA THR A 726 -14.72 21.30 31.83
C THR A 726 -16.06 21.13 32.56
N ALA A 727 -16.50 19.90 32.78
CA ALA A 727 -17.74 19.61 33.52
C ALA A 727 -17.70 20.07 34.98
N ALA A 728 -16.58 19.84 35.68
CA ALA A 728 -16.38 20.29 37.07
C ALA A 728 -16.29 21.82 37.22
N VAL A 729 -15.86 22.52 36.16
CA VAL A 729 -15.89 23.99 36.09
C VAL A 729 -17.31 24.49 35.78
N GLN A 730 -18.03 23.84 34.87
CA GLN A 730 -19.44 24.17 34.58
C GLN A 730 -20.38 23.91 35.77
N SER A 731 -20.12 22.91 36.62
CA SER A 731 -20.91 22.68 37.84
C SER A 731 -20.62 23.67 38.98
N ARG A 732 -19.87 24.75 38.71
CA ARG A 732 -19.53 25.82 39.65
C ARG A 732 -19.92 27.22 39.16
N LEU A 733 -20.49 27.31 37.96
CA LEU A 733 -21.22 28.46 37.42
C LEU A 733 -22.72 28.22 37.61
#